data_AF-A0A3A4ZZK6-F1
#
_entry.id   AF-A0A3A4ZZK6-F1
#
_cell.length_a   1.000
_cell.length_b   1.000
_cell.length_c   1.000
_cell.angle_alpha   90.00
_cell.angle_beta   90.00
_cell.angle_gamma   90.00
#
_symmetry.space_group_name_H-M   'P 1'
#
loop_
_entity.id
_entity.type
_entity.pdbx_description
1 polymer ?
#
loop_
_entity_poly.entity_id
_entity_poly.type
_entity_poly.pdbx_seq_one_letter_code
_entity_poly.pdbx_strand_id
1 'polypeptide(L)'
;MSLISGLSSGLDWQSIVQQLTTVEHKPIDLVQTQKSQYEQKLEILQSLNTALLAFKTQAATLSTAEAFNLFTTSMSTNSSSYGASDFLSISTGTSAAPGSHTIEMNGSSSIAQARKISSKSFTSYDQALELTGEFVINGRAVKVEDTDDLNDLVGKINNLNSGANATEVTASILTVSTGNYRLILTSDNTGEDAFTIFDAGSDAQNILSTGLGLTDGSTSIKNLLSNGAQSEEFSSSSLSVSDMLDLTTAQSGTVTIGAAGNPNRFSVSLDLTKSLTEIASSINTASSAAGSNITASVVSTTEDGVTSYSLKILNTTSFTDDNHVLETLGVFQGSQADVAEEHISSTALTLTTSAGGGNMLSTSTWGQIDTGSDANNISNGDTISFSGVNHAGTKVSGSYTIADKDVDDVQGLLTAVQNAFAAVDGGSYTVTASVEGGKIKVVDDVSGDSLLTLSLTSNNEGGGSLNLGAVTASTEGYTMQLQEGADARIVIDGTAITSSSNTINDAISGVTINLLNVEAGSKVDFTVSRDYSGVLSSVQELINSYNSVITTINEQFYYDAEKESAGLLQGDATLSSIKSSMVSILTQSITGLPSSLNSLSLIGINSIIDYADHSKDGTLELDTETFQDVFNTNFLGLRRIFIAEGSTTDADVEYISHGDETKAGEYVVNITRAATRASVTGTEVLTSGIGASDLETLTITQGDKVAAVVLNGASGENGSSIDDIVNAVNSELDAEYSQSIMGNVKNTTDADQTTAITNNTTWSSIYSGGVSAGLVGGESYVIEFNGHRKNGASVSGSYNISDAASETVQGLLSAIESAYNNEVSVSLDTNGYLVITDITTGTSGLDIEITTPGALDFGAVTTSNLVGSKRNTKGGGTSAIVETDTWGVLDGGSLTGGEVIRFTGQTTDGTAVEGSYIVNLGDQIDVFLTAVETAYGENVTASLQDGRVALTGGSGNTPLGITIFEPDGKGIDFGTIGGGVTGRYSMSITASKDEGGHLVLTHDEYGSAASFSVSQSGADLALGAVTAGLDVAGTINGEAAAGSGQILRGSAPASGGTTSVEGLVLKYTGTATGEQGKITITLGAGELFKRILDDMTNTIDGFLDYRIESMTQQISDLTDRIASMEDRLNRKMDNMLNRFIAMELAISKIQATSDWLSGQLSAASNAWK
;
A
#
# COMPACT_ATOMS: atom_id res chain seq x y z
N MET A 1 -29.91 -1.68 68.29
CA MET A 1 -30.82 -1.84 69.46
C MET A 1 -30.70 -0.57 70.28
N SER A 2 -31.71 0.31 70.28
CA SER A 2 -31.65 1.61 70.98
C SER A 2 -31.82 1.39 72.48
N LEU A 3 -30.72 1.31 73.22
CA LEU A 3 -30.73 1.32 74.69
C LEU A 3 -30.99 2.76 75.14
N ILE A 4 -32.10 3.01 75.83
CA ILE A 4 -32.44 4.34 76.36
C ILE A 4 -31.50 4.64 77.54
N SER A 5 -30.70 5.70 77.41
CA SER A 5 -29.75 6.22 78.42
C SER A 5 -30.48 6.62 79.72
N GLY A 6 -29.86 6.36 80.87
CA GLY A 6 -30.27 6.92 82.18
C GLY A 6 -31.48 6.29 82.88
N LEU A 7 -31.95 5.10 82.50
CA LEU A 7 -33.15 4.48 83.10
C LEU A 7 -33.00 4.13 84.60
N SER A 8 -31.79 3.81 85.10
CA SER A 8 -31.59 3.47 86.52
C SER A 8 -30.89 4.58 87.32
N SER A 9 -29.90 5.27 86.74
CA SER A 9 -29.05 6.24 87.46
C SER A 9 -29.50 7.71 87.35
N GLY A 10 -30.35 8.05 86.37
CA GLY A 10 -30.67 9.44 86.02
C GLY A 10 -29.53 10.22 85.33
N LEU A 11 -28.39 9.57 85.04
CA LEU A 11 -27.26 10.17 84.33
C LEU A 11 -27.37 9.90 82.82
N ASP A 12 -27.39 10.97 82.02
CA ASP A 12 -27.32 10.86 80.56
C ASP A 12 -25.87 10.65 80.10
N TRP A 13 -25.36 9.43 80.33
CA TRP A 13 -23.99 9.07 79.99
C TRP A 13 -23.74 9.09 78.48
N GLN A 14 -24.78 8.93 77.64
CA GLN A 14 -24.65 9.02 76.18
C GLN A 14 -24.22 10.43 75.75
N SER A 15 -24.83 11.47 76.32
CA SER A 15 -24.44 12.86 76.10
C SER A 15 -23.02 13.15 76.62
N ILE A 16 -22.64 12.60 77.78
CA ILE A 16 -21.28 12.76 78.33
C ILE A 16 -20.23 12.08 77.43
N VAL A 17 -20.49 10.87 76.96
CA VAL A 17 -19.60 10.15 76.02
C VAL A 17 -19.50 10.93 74.71
N GLN A 18 -20.60 11.47 74.17
CA GLN A 18 -20.58 12.29 72.95
C GLN A 18 -19.75 13.57 73.12
N GLN A 19 -19.90 14.30 74.23
CA GLN A 19 -19.11 15.50 74.51
C GLN A 19 -17.62 15.16 74.67
N LEU A 20 -17.29 14.05 75.32
CA LEU A 20 -15.91 13.60 75.49
C LEU A 20 -15.30 13.12 74.17
N THR A 21 -16.05 12.38 73.35
CA THR A 21 -15.65 12.00 71.99
C THR A 21 -15.36 13.23 71.14
N THR A 22 -16.19 14.28 71.24
CA THR A 22 -15.96 15.55 70.50
C THR A 22 -14.65 16.23 70.92
N VAL A 23 -14.31 16.24 72.21
CA VAL A 23 -13.03 16.82 72.68
C VAL A 23 -11.83 15.96 72.26
N GLU A 24 -11.97 14.65 72.30
CA GLU A 24 -10.92 13.69 71.92
C GLU A 24 -10.73 13.58 70.40
N HIS A 25 -11.69 14.07 69.59
CA HIS A 25 -11.58 14.17 68.13
C HIS A 25 -10.78 15.39 67.65
N LYS A 26 -10.59 16.44 68.48
CA LYS A 26 -9.86 17.67 68.08
C LYS A 26 -8.48 17.44 67.44
N PRO A 27 -7.64 16.49 67.91
CA PRO A 27 -6.37 16.19 67.24
C PRO A 27 -6.56 15.60 65.83
N ILE A 28 -7.64 14.83 65.61
CA ILE A 28 -8.02 14.31 64.28
C ILE A 28 -8.46 15.48 63.41
N ASP A 29 -9.31 16.38 63.91
CA ASP A 29 -9.74 17.58 63.18
C ASP A 29 -8.55 18.45 62.73
N LEU A 30 -7.51 18.56 63.56
CA LEU A 30 -6.29 19.30 63.22
C LEU A 30 -5.51 18.62 62.07
N VAL A 31 -5.32 17.30 62.13
CA VAL A 31 -4.64 16.54 61.07
C VAL A 31 -5.48 16.50 59.79
N GLN A 32 -6.80 16.44 59.91
CA GLN A 32 -7.75 16.56 58.80
C GLN A 32 -7.66 17.93 58.13
N THR A 33 -7.54 19.00 58.92
CA THR A 33 -7.31 20.36 58.41
C THR A 33 -5.97 20.45 57.68
N GLN A 34 -4.91 19.84 58.24
CA GLN A 34 -3.60 19.78 57.59
C GLN A 34 -3.67 19.01 56.25
N LYS A 35 -4.33 17.85 56.23
CA LYS A 35 -4.55 17.07 55.00
C LYS A 35 -5.27 17.90 53.94
N SER A 36 -6.37 18.57 54.31
CA SER A 36 -7.13 19.41 53.38
C SER A 36 -6.28 20.57 52.82
N GLN A 37 -5.36 21.13 53.60
CA GLN A 37 -4.41 22.14 53.10
C GLN A 37 -3.41 21.55 52.10
N TYR A 38 -2.93 20.32 52.31
CA TYR A 38 -2.05 19.65 51.34
C TYR A 38 -2.79 19.24 50.06
N GLU A 39 -4.05 18.80 50.16
CA GLU A 39 -4.91 18.50 49.01
C GLU A 39 -5.12 19.75 48.14
N GLN A 40 -5.46 20.89 48.75
CA GLN A 40 -5.61 22.15 48.01
C GLN A 40 -4.28 22.63 47.37
N LYS A 41 -3.14 22.42 48.04
CA LYS A 41 -1.82 22.72 47.44
C LYS A 41 -1.49 21.82 46.26
N LEU A 42 -1.83 20.54 46.36
CA LEU A 42 -1.65 19.57 45.28
C LEU A 42 -2.50 19.95 44.06
N GLU A 43 -3.77 20.33 44.26
CA GLU A 43 -4.65 20.80 43.19
C GLU A 43 -4.06 22.01 42.45
N ILE A 44 -3.49 22.98 43.19
CA ILE A 44 -2.83 24.15 42.60
C ILE A 44 -1.60 23.74 41.77
N LEU A 45 -0.76 22.82 42.28
CA LEU A 45 0.42 22.35 41.53
C LEU A 45 0.03 21.52 40.29
N GLN A 46 -1.01 20.71 40.37
CA GLN A 46 -1.53 19.96 39.22
C GLN A 46 -2.12 20.89 38.16
N SER A 47 -2.84 21.95 38.58
CA SER A 47 -3.33 23.00 37.69
C SER A 47 -2.17 23.76 37.02
N LEU A 48 -1.13 24.11 37.78
CA LEU A 48 0.08 24.73 37.25
C LEU A 48 0.81 23.80 36.26
N ASN A 49 0.93 22.51 36.56
CA ASN A 49 1.52 21.53 35.64
C ASN A 49 0.74 21.46 34.33
N THR A 50 -0.60 21.47 34.40
CA THR A 50 -1.47 21.49 33.21
C THR A 50 -1.25 22.76 32.38
N ALA A 51 -1.14 23.93 33.02
CA ALA A 51 -0.86 25.19 32.34
C ALA A 51 0.55 25.22 31.70
N LEU A 52 1.56 24.67 32.39
CA LEU A 52 2.94 24.55 31.88
C LEU A 52 3.02 23.60 30.68
N LEU A 53 2.30 22.47 30.70
CA LEU A 53 2.21 21.55 29.58
C LEU A 53 1.51 22.21 28.37
N ALA A 54 0.43 22.95 28.59
CA ALA A 54 -0.23 23.71 27.53
C ALA A 54 0.71 24.77 26.91
N PHE A 55 1.46 25.49 27.74
CA PHE A 55 2.47 26.45 27.28
C PHE A 55 3.62 25.77 26.53
N LYS A 56 4.10 24.61 27.02
CA LYS A 56 5.11 23.79 26.35
C LYS A 56 4.67 23.38 24.95
N THR A 57 3.43 22.93 24.79
CA THR A 57 2.87 22.58 23.48
C THR A 57 2.93 23.77 22.53
N GLN A 58 2.50 24.95 22.96
CA GLN A 58 2.51 26.15 22.11
C GLN A 58 3.94 26.64 21.81
N ALA A 59 4.85 26.55 22.77
CA ALA A 59 6.26 26.85 22.57
C ALA A 59 6.92 25.88 21.58
N ALA A 60 6.58 24.59 21.65
CA ALA A 60 7.04 23.58 20.72
C ALA A 60 6.51 23.85 19.30
N THR A 61 5.23 24.19 19.13
CA THR A 61 4.67 24.57 17.82
C THR A 61 5.41 25.75 17.21
N LEU A 62 5.62 26.84 17.96
CA LEU A 62 6.37 28.00 17.46
C LEU A 62 7.88 27.79 17.37
N SER A 63 8.42 26.69 17.89
CA SER A 63 9.83 26.34 17.71
C SER A 63 10.12 25.75 16.32
N THR A 64 9.09 25.40 15.53
CA THR A 64 9.23 24.81 14.20
C THR A 64 9.07 25.83 13.08
N ALA A 65 9.71 25.57 11.93
CA ALA A 65 9.58 26.41 10.74
C ALA A 65 8.16 26.38 10.14
N GLU A 66 7.41 25.29 10.34
CA GLU A 66 6.06 25.10 9.82
C GLU A 66 5.08 26.15 10.33
N ALA A 67 5.22 26.57 11.60
CA ALA A 67 4.39 27.63 12.18
C ALA A 67 4.55 28.99 11.46
N PHE A 68 5.60 29.15 10.65
CA PHE A 68 5.91 30.36 9.89
C PHE A 68 5.80 30.15 8.37
N ASN A 69 5.84 28.91 7.87
CA ASN A 69 5.64 28.60 6.45
C ASN A 69 4.15 28.47 6.11
N LEU A 70 3.36 29.45 6.57
CA LEU A 70 1.94 29.58 6.28
C LEU A 70 1.75 30.57 5.14
N PHE A 71 0.96 30.17 4.15
CA PHE A 71 0.69 30.96 2.96
C PHE A 71 -0.81 31.08 2.74
N THR A 72 -1.20 32.19 2.16
CA THR A 72 -2.58 32.50 1.80
C THR A 72 -2.63 33.05 0.38
N THR A 73 -3.80 32.96 -0.25
CA THR A 73 -3.99 33.39 -1.62
C THR A 73 -5.05 34.48 -1.70
N SER A 74 -4.81 35.45 -2.58
CA SER A 74 -5.82 36.40 -3.02
C SER A 74 -6.00 36.25 -4.53
N MET A 75 -7.24 36.36 -5.02
CA MET A 75 -7.57 36.15 -6.42
C MET A 75 -8.47 37.26 -6.94
N SER A 76 -8.30 37.59 -8.21
CA SER A 76 -9.17 38.50 -8.95
C SER A 76 -9.32 38.03 -10.40
N THR A 77 -10.38 38.46 -11.08
CA THR A 77 -10.62 38.12 -12.48
C THR A 77 -11.08 39.33 -13.26
N ASN A 78 -10.82 39.32 -14.57
CA ASN A 78 -11.37 40.30 -15.51
C ASN A 78 -12.74 39.88 -16.09
N SER A 79 -13.27 38.70 -15.74
CA SER A 79 -14.58 38.25 -16.21
C SER A 79 -15.69 39.16 -15.68
N SER A 80 -16.66 39.47 -16.54
CA SER A 80 -17.90 40.15 -16.15
C SER A 80 -19.00 39.19 -15.72
N SER A 81 -18.84 37.90 -16.00
CA SER A 81 -19.86 36.86 -15.84
C SER A 81 -19.68 36.07 -14.53
N TYR A 82 -18.44 35.92 -14.08
CA TYR A 82 -18.04 35.04 -12.98
C TYR A 82 -17.03 35.72 -12.05
N GLY A 83 -17.03 35.32 -10.78
CA GLY A 83 -15.96 35.63 -9.84
C GLY A 83 -14.75 34.70 -10.03
N ALA A 84 -13.58 35.09 -9.52
CA ALA A 84 -12.37 34.27 -9.65
C ALA A 84 -12.54 32.86 -9.04
N SER A 85 -13.27 32.75 -7.93
CA SER A 85 -13.57 31.48 -7.26
C SER A 85 -14.52 30.56 -8.02
N ASP A 86 -15.24 31.07 -9.03
CA ASP A 86 -16.11 30.26 -9.88
C ASP A 86 -15.29 29.53 -10.97
N PHE A 87 -14.09 30.03 -11.27
CA PHE A 87 -13.17 29.40 -12.22
C PHE A 87 -12.27 28.36 -11.57
N LEU A 88 -11.72 28.69 -10.41
CA LEU A 88 -10.73 27.86 -9.74
C LEU A 88 -10.64 28.14 -8.24
N SER A 89 -10.09 27.18 -7.51
CA SER A 89 -9.62 27.37 -6.13
C SER A 89 -8.13 27.09 -6.04
N ILE A 90 -7.46 27.76 -5.11
CA ILE A 90 -6.01 27.61 -4.91
C ILE A 90 -5.74 27.32 -3.44
N SER A 91 -5.03 26.24 -3.18
CA SER A 91 -4.44 25.95 -1.88
C SER A 91 -2.92 25.97 -1.97
N THR A 92 -2.26 26.19 -0.83
CA THR A 92 -0.81 26.33 -0.73
C THR A 92 -0.27 25.39 0.33
N GLY A 93 0.79 24.65 0.00
CA GLY A 93 1.58 23.84 0.92
C GLY A 93 2.74 24.61 1.55
N THR A 94 3.53 23.92 2.38
CA THR A 94 4.67 24.50 3.12
C THR A 94 5.86 24.87 2.23
N SER A 95 5.93 24.33 1.01
CA SER A 95 6.94 24.64 -0.01
C SER A 95 6.58 25.83 -0.91
N ALA A 96 5.37 26.41 -0.75
CA ALA A 96 4.95 27.55 -1.55
C ALA A 96 5.87 28.76 -1.32
N ALA A 97 5.98 29.62 -2.34
CA ALA A 97 6.72 30.87 -2.26
C ALA A 97 5.78 32.06 -2.52
N PRO A 98 5.98 33.22 -1.87
CA PRO A 98 5.23 34.43 -2.19
C PRO A 98 5.49 34.86 -3.64
N GLY A 99 4.43 35.16 -4.39
CA GLY A 99 4.51 35.46 -5.81
C GLY A 99 3.13 35.77 -6.39
N SER A 100 3.11 36.46 -7.53
CA SER A 100 1.89 36.71 -8.30
C SER A 100 1.96 35.93 -9.61
N HIS A 101 0.85 35.31 -9.99
CA HIS A 101 0.70 34.48 -11.17
C HIS A 101 -0.61 34.81 -11.88
N THR A 102 -0.62 34.67 -13.19
CA THR A 102 -1.80 34.88 -14.02
C THR A 102 -2.16 33.59 -14.75
N ILE A 103 -3.41 33.16 -14.58
CA ILE A 103 -4.01 32.07 -15.35
C ILE A 103 -4.83 32.69 -16.47
N GLU A 104 -4.44 32.42 -17.72
CA GLU A 104 -5.14 32.88 -18.92
C GLU A 104 -5.95 31.74 -19.53
N MET A 105 -7.23 32.01 -19.80
CA MET A 105 -8.12 31.07 -20.48
C MET A 105 -8.28 31.52 -21.93
N ASN A 106 -7.75 30.73 -22.86
CA ASN A 106 -7.86 31.01 -24.30
C ASN A 106 -8.93 30.12 -24.95
N GLY A 107 -9.09 30.20 -26.28
CA GLY A 107 -10.10 29.42 -27.00
C GLY A 107 -9.87 27.90 -27.02
N SER A 108 -8.69 27.44 -26.58
CA SER A 108 -8.32 26.03 -26.43
C SER A 108 -8.29 25.59 -24.97
N SER A 109 -8.65 26.49 -24.03
CA SER A 109 -8.73 26.13 -22.62
C SER A 109 -9.97 25.29 -22.34
N SER A 110 -9.81 24.28 -21.50
CA SER A 110 -10.84 23.31 -21.14
C SER A 110 -10.63 22.82 -19.71
N ILE A 111 -11.70 22.34 -19.08
CA ILE A 111 -11.61 21.48 -17.90
C ILE A 111 -11.41 20.03 -18.36
N ALA A 112 -10.78 19.23 -17.52
CA ALA A 112 -10.68 17.80 -17.75
C ALA A 112 -12.07 17.15 -17.63
N GLN A 113 -12.36 16.19 -18.50
CA GLN A 113 -13.63 15.47 -18.56
C GLN A 113 -13.39 13.97 -18.43
N ALA A 114 -14.30 13.28 -17.73
CA ALA A 114 -14.29 11.84 -17.60
C ALA A 114 -14.91 11.18 -18.83
N ARG A 115 -14.30 10.11 -19.32
CA ARG A 115 -14.82 9.32 -20.45
C ARG A 115 -16.03 8.50 -20.02
N LYS A 116 -17.04 8.40 -20.91
CA LYS A 116 -18.21 7.53 -20.73
C LYS A 116 -18.60 6.84 -22.03
N ILE A 117 -18.78 5.53 -21.97
CA ILE A 117 -19.25 4.71 -23.10
C ILE A 117 -20.48 3.88 -22.73
N SER A 118 -21.27 3.51 -23.74
CA SER A 118 -22.49 2.70 -23.62
C SER A 118 -22.39 1.46 -24.50
N SER A 119 -22.88 0.34 -23.99
CA SER A 119 -23.12 -0.88 -24.78
C SER A 119 -24.30 -0.70 -25.74
N LYS A 120 -24.50 -1.72 -26.59
CA LYS A 120 -25.75 -1.94 -27.31
C LYS A 120 -26.92 -2.22 -26.34
N SER A 121 -28.14 -2.25 -26.89
CA SER A 121 -29.36 -2.59 -26.15
C SER A 121 -29.49 -4.09 -25.85
N PHE A 122 -29.88 -4.41 -24.62
CA PHE A 122 -30.25 -5.75 -24.16
C PHE A 122 -31.72 -5.78 -23.72
N THR A 123 -32.38 -6.91 -23.95
CA THR A 123 -33.81 -7.09 -23.66
C THR A 123 -34.12 -7.36 -22.19
N SER A 124 -33.12 -7.82 -21.41
CA SER A 124 -33.17 -7.94 -19.95
C SER A 124 -31.83 -7.54 -19.34
N TYR A 125 -31.85 -7.20 -18.06
CA TYR A 125 -30.65 -6.96 -17.27
C TYR A 125 -30.30 -8.11 -16.30
N ASP A 126 -31.22 -9.06 -16.13
CA ASP A 126 -31.17 -10.18 -15.16
C ASP A 126 -31.29 -11.57 -15.85
N GLN A 127 -30.98 -11.62 -17.14
CA GLN A 127 -30.96 -12.86 -17.92
C GLN A 127 -29.58 -13.02 -18.56
N ALA A 128 -29.13 -14.27 -18.66
CA ALA A 128 -27.83 -14.61 -19.22
C ALA A 128 -27.64 -14.01 -20.61
N LEU A 129 -26.46 -13.43 -20.84
CA LEU A 129 -26.05 -12.80 -22.09
C LEU A 129 -25.68 -13.81 -23.16
N GLU A 130 -25.41 -15.06 -22.77
CA GLU A 130 -24.93 -16.14 -23.64
C GLU A 130 -23.60 -15.79 -24.35
N LEU A 131 -22.74 -15.01 -23.69
CA LEU A 131 -21.41 -14.61 -24.17
C LEU A 131 -20.31 -15.38 -23.43
N THR A 132 -19.17 -15.61 -24.06
CA THR A 132 -18.02 -16.27 -23.38
C THR A 132 -16.71 -15.73 -23.91
N GLY A 133 -15.86 -15.25 -23.03
CA GLY A 133 -14.56 -14.66 -23.38
C GLY A 133 -14.04 -13.75 -22.26
N GLU A 134 -12.98 -13.00 -22.54
CA GLU A 134 -12.46 -11.98 -21.63
C GLU A 134 -12.28 -10.66 -22.38
N PHE A 135 -12.16 -9.57 -21.64
CA PHE A 135 -11.73 -8.28 -22.17
C PHE A 135 -11.00 -7.53 -21.06
N VAL A 136 -10.13 -6.59 -21.41
CA VAL A 136 -9.31 -5.86 -20.45
C VAL A 136 -9.83 -4.42 -20.30
N ILE A 137 -9.95 -3.94 -19.07
CA ILE A 137 -10.21 -2.53 -18.73
C ILE A 137 -9.05 -2.03 -17.87
N ASN A 138 -8.37 -0.95 -18.28
CA ASN A 138 -7.25 -0.35 -17.53
C ASN A 138 -6.28 -1.39 -16.95
N GLY A 139 -5.84 -2.32 -17.81
CA GLY A 139 -4.87 -3.35 -17.44
C GLY A 139 -5.41 -4.50 -16.58
N ARG A 140 -6.73 -4.64 -16.42
CA ARG A 140 -7.35 -5.75 -15.65
C ARG A 140 -8.37 -6.49 -16.51
N ALA A 141 -8.28 -7.81 -16.54
CA ALA A 141 -9.21 -8.66 -17.29
C ALA A 141 -10.56 -8.81 -16.58
N VAL A 142 -11.62 -8.77 -17.38
CA VAL A 142 -13.00 -9.05 -17.01
C VAL A 142 -13.42 -10.32 -17.73
N LYS A 143 -13.59 -11.40 -16.98
CA LYS A 143 -14.06 -12.68 -17.51
C LYS A 143 -15.57 -12.71 -17.65
N VAL A 144 -16.04 -13.02 -18.85
CA VAL A 144 -17.45 -13.21 -19.19
C VAL A 144 -17.75 -14.70 -19.39
N GLU A 145 -18.71 -15.21 -18.65
CA GLU A 145 -19.20 -16.59 -18.70
C GLU A 145 -20.59 -16.64 -19.33
N ASP A 146 -20.94 -17.78 -19.95
CA ASP A 146 -22.21 -17.95 -20.69
C ASP A 146 -23.46 -17.74 -19.82
N THR A 147 -23.32 -17.91 -18.50
CA THR A 147 -24.37 -17.68 -17.51
C THR A 147 -24.49 -16.24 -17.01
N ASP A 148 -23.51 -15.37 -17.29
CA ASP A 148 -23.51 -14.01 -16.73
C ASP A 148 -24.64 -13.15 -17.30
N ASP A 149 -25.27 -12.35 -16.44
CA ASP A 149 -26.17 -11.27 -16.83
C ASP A 149 -25.51 -9.87 -16.74
N LEU A 150 -26.26 -8.79 -17.02
CA LEU A 150 -25.71 -7.43 -16.91
C LEU A 150 -25.39 -7.03 -15.47
N ASN A 151 -26.12 -7.51 -14.47
CA ASN A 151 -25.79 -7.24 -13.06
C ASN A 151 -24.48 -7.92 -12.67
N ASP A 152 -24.25 -9.15 -13.13
CA ASP A 152 -23.02 -9.88 -12.90
C ASP A 152 -21.83 -9.13 -13.50
N LEU A 153 -21.95 -8.64 -14.75
CA LEU A 153 -20.90 -7.81 -15.37
C LEU A 153 -20.65 -6.51 -14.61
N VAL A 154 -21.70 -5.80 -14.19
CA VAL A 154 -21.56 -4.60 -13.35
C VAL A 154 -20.83 -4.94 -12.05
N GLY A 155 -21.18 -6.06 -11.41
CA GLY A 155 -20.53 -6.55 -10.20
C GLY A 155 -19.05 -6.86 -10.43
N LYS A 156 -18.72 -7.60 -11.48
CA LYS A 156 -17.33 -7.95 -11.84
C LYS A 156 -16.48 -6.71 -12.09
N ILE A 157 -16.95 -5.77 -12.89
CA ILE A 157 -16.22 -4.54 -13.21
C ILE A 157 -16.05 -3.66 -11.95
N ASN A 158 -17.12 -3.42 -11.19
CA ASN A 158 -17.05 -2.58 -9.99
C ASN A 158 -16.20 -3.22 -8.87
N ASN A 159 -16.15 -4.56 -8.79
CA ASN A 159 -15.26 -5.24 -7.85
C ASN A 159 -13.79 -5.07 -8.24
N LEU A 160 -13.46 -5.09 -9.54
CA LEU A 160 -12.12 -4.79 -10.04
C LEU A 160 -11.73 -3.32 -9.83
N ASN A 161 -12.71 -2.42 -9.71
CA ASN A 161 -12.52 -1.02 -9.34
C ASN A 161 -12.35 -0.79 -7.82
N SER A 162 -11.66 -1.71 -7.13
CA SER A 162 -11.39 -1.60 -5.70
C SER A 162 -10.01 -2.15 -5.35
N GLY A 163 -9.45 -1.72 -4.21
CA GLY A 163 -8.13 -2.16 -3.76
C GLY A 163 -6.96 -1.36 -4.37
N ALA A 164 -5.74 -1.88 -4.25
CA ALA A 164 -4.52 -1.18 -4.65
C ALA A 164 -4.32 -1.07 -6.17
N ASN A 165 -4.98 -1.93 -6.96
CA ASN A 165 -4.87 -1.97 -8.42
C ASN A 165 -6.24 -1.71 -9.07
N ALA A 166 -7.03 -0.78 -8.51
CA ALA A 166 -8.38 -0.49 -9.00
C ALA A 166 -8.35 -0.10 -10.50
N THR A 167 -9.36 -0.55 -11.26
CA THR A 167 -9.49 -0.19 -12.69
C THR A 167 -9.82 1.29 -12.92
N GLU A 168 -10.31 2.01 -11.90
CA GLU A 168 -10.78 3.39 -12.01
C GLU A 168 -11.94 3.56 -13.00
N VAL A 169 -12.70 2.48 -13.22
CA VAL A 169 -13.87 2.46 -14.10
C VAL A 169 -15.06 1.91 -13.35
N THR A 170 -16.12 2.72 -13.27
CA THR A 170 -17.40 2.34 -12.68
C THR A 170 -18.39 1.92 -13.77
N ALA A 171 -18.99 0.75 -13.58
CA ALA A 171 -20.06 0.19 -14.40
C ALA A 171 -21.45 0.43 -13.77
N SER A 172 -22.46 0.68 -14.61
CA SER A 172 -23.86 0.81 -14.21
C SER A 172 -24.82 0.39 -15.33
N ILE A 173 -26.08 0.12 -15.01
CA ILE A 173 -27.12 -0.19 -16.00
C ILE A 173 -28.02 1.04 -16.21
N LEU A 174 -28.16 1.46 -17.47
CA LEU A 174 -29.14 2.45 -17.90
C LEU A 174 -30.38 1.75 -18.46
N THR A 175 -31.55 2.06 -17.91
CA THR A 175 -32.85 1.61 -18.42
C THR A 175 -33.43 2.69 -19.34
N VAL A 176 -33.36 2.48 -20.66
CA VAL A 176 -33.91 3.41 -21.67
C VAL A 176 -35.43 3.21 -21.77
N SER A 177 -35.88 1.97 -21.87
CA SER A 177 -37.28 1.57 -21.87
C SER A 177 -37.44 0.11 -21.43
N THR A 178 -38.68 -0.37 -21.28
CA THR A 178 -38.91 -1.80 -21.05
C THR A 178 -38.38 -2.61 -22.23
N GLY A 179 -37.41 -3.50 -21.97
CA GLY A 179 -36.74 -4.29 -23.02
C GLY A 179 -35.57 -3.59 -23.71
N ASN A 180 -35.09 -2.46 -23.16
CA ASN A 180 -33.89 -1.76 -23.63
C ASN A 180 -33.07 -1.32 -22.40
N TYR A 181 -32.09 -2.15 -22.06
CA TYR A 181 -31.12 -1.97 -20.98
C TYR A 181 -29.72 -1.90 -21.56
N ARG A 182 -28.87 -1.02 -21.01
CA ARG A 182 -27.51 -0.82 -21.50
C ARG A 182 -26.51 -0.76 -20.35
N LEU A 183 -25.34 -1.35 -20.55
CA LEU A 183 -24.18 -1.21 -19.67
C LEU A 183 -23.50 0.12 -19.98
N ILE A 184 -23.31 0.94 -18.96
CA ILE A 184 -22.60 2.21 -19.03
C ILE A 184 -21.31 2.08 -18.24
N LEU A 185 -20.19 2.35 -18.89
CA LEU A 185 -18.87 2.42 -18.25
C LEU A 185 -18.46 3.90 -18.16
N THR A 186 -18.07 4.33 -16.96
CA THR A 186 -17.65 5.71 -16.67
C THR A 186 -16.29 5.66 -16.01
N SER A 187 -15.33 6.47 -16.48
CA SER A 187 -14.09 6.67 -15.73
C SER A 187 -14.38 7.40 -14.42
N ASP A 188 -13.73 6.98 -13.35
CA ASP A 188 -13.70 7.72 -12.09
C ASP A 188 -12.71 8.90 -12.18
N ASN A 189 -11.77 8.84 -13.12
CA ASN A 189 -10.81 9.87 -13.43
C ASN A 189 -11.21 10.70 -14.67
N THR A 190 -10.57 11.86 -14.81
CA THR A 190 -10.71 12.70 -16.00
C THR A 190 -9.46 12.55 -16.88
N GLY A 191 -9.51 13.10 -18.09
CA GLY A 191 -8.37 13.13 -19.01
C GLY A 191 -8.68 12.49 -20.36
N GLU A 192 -7.83 12.75 -21.35
CA GLU A 192 -7.94 12.18 -22.70
C GLU A 192 -7.84 10.64 -22.65
N ASP A 193 -6.94 10.13 -21.80
CA ASP A 193 -6.71 8.69 -21.57
C ASP A 193 -7.46 8.13 -20.33
N ALA A 194 -8.61 8.72 -19.97
CA ALA A 194 -9.31 8.42 -18.71
C ALA A 194 -9.60 6.92 -18.44
N PHE A 195 -9.78 6.09 -19.47
CA PHE A 195 -9.61 4.64 -19.36
C PHE A 195 -9.46 3.99 -20.74
N THR A 196 -8.98 2.75 -20.76
CA THR A 196 -8.82 1.91 -21.93
C THR A 196 -9.68 0.66 -21.84
N ILE A 197 -10.07 0.13 -23.00
CA ILE A 197 -10.79 -1.14 -23.10
C ILE A 197 -10.31 -1.90 -24.33
N PHE A 198 -9.94 -3.16 -24.15
CA PHE A 198 -9.35 -4.00 -25.19
C PHE A 198 -10.00 -5.38 -25.19
N ASP A 199 -10.26 -5.93 -26.37
CA ASP A 199 -10.76 -7.31 -26.45
C ASP A 199 -9.62 -8.27 -26.05
N ALA A 200 -9.95 -9.34 -25.33
CA ALA A 200 -8.98 -10.33 -24.85
C ALA A 200 -9.55 -11.74 -25.02
N GLY A 201 -9.32 -12.32 -26.19
CA GLY A 201 -9.90 -13.61 -26.55
C GLY A 201 -9.67 -13.95 -28.00
N SER A 202 -10.25 -15.07 -28.46
CA SER A 202 -10.20 -15.42 -29.88
C SER A 202 -11.12 -14.55 -30.72
N ASP A 203 -10.83 -14.40 -32.01
CA ASP A 203 -11.69 -13.67 -32.96
C ASP A 203 -13.15 -14.18 -32.99
N ALA A 204 -13.35 -15.45 -32.60
CA ALA A 204 -14.67 -16.08 -32.52
C ALA A 204 -15.51 -15.64 -31.30
N GLN A 205 -14.87 -15.04 -30.28
CA GLN A 205 -15.51 -14.63 -29.03
C GLN A 205 -15.80 -13.13 -28.98
N ASN A 206 -14.94 -12.30 -29.62
CA ASN A 206 -15.02 -10.83 -29.78
C ASN A 206 -16.14 -10.16 -28.96
N ILE A 207 -15.86 -10.02 -27.67
CA ILE A 207 -16.84 -9.64 -26.65
C ILE A 207 -17.19 -8.17 -26.77
N LEU A 208 -16.24 -7.31 -27.13
CA LEU A 208 -16.48 -5.87 -27.16
C LEU A 208 -17.30 -5.46 -28.37
N SER A 209 -17.00 -5.95 -29.58
CA SER A 209 -17.73 -5.50 -30.76
C SER A 209 -19.04 -6.24 -30.98
N THR A 210 -19.00 -7.57 -31.06
CA THR A 210 -20.19 -8.38 -31.40
C THR A 210 -21.05 -8.71 -30.17
N GLY A 211 -20.39 -8.93 -29.03
CA GLY A 211 -21.05 -9.25 -27.76
C GLY A 211 -21.75 -8.05 -27.15
N LEU A 212 -20.99 -7.11 -26.58
CA LEU A 212 -21.48 -5.95 -25.84
C LEU A 212 -21.76 -4.73 -26.73
N GLY A 213 -21.13 -4.62 -27.90
CA GLY A 213 -21.24 -3.42 -28.74
C GLY A 213 -20.61 -2.19 -28.09
N LEU A 214 -19.49 -2.37 -27.39
CA LEU A 214 -18.67 -1.28 -26.84
C LEU A 214 -17.62 -0.78 -27.86
N THR A 215 -17.42 -1.53 -28.95
CA THR A 215 -16.59 -1.15 -30.11
C THR A 215 -17.31 -1.49 -31.41
N ASP A 216 -16.92 -0.87 -32.53
CA ASP A 216 -17.55 -1.04 -33.85
C ASP A 216 -16.92 -2.17 -34.70
N GLY A 217 -15.91 -2.86 -34.16
CA GLY A 217 -15.19 -3.95 -34.82
C GLY A 217 -14.04 -3.50 -35.74
N SER A 218 -13.85 -2.19 -35.96
CA SER A 218 -12.64 -1.65 -36.57
C SER A 218 -11.58 -1.36 -35.50
N THR A 219 -10.30 -1.45 -35.86
CA THR A 219 -9.18 -1.17 -34.95
C THR A 219 -8.25 -0.10 -35.52
N SER A 220 -7.60 0.64 -34.63
CA SER A 220 -6.58 1.64 -34.96
C SER A 220 -5.40 1.53 -33.99
N ILE A 221 -4.20 1.96 -34.43
CA ILE A 221 -3.03 2.03 -33.53
C ILE A 221 -3.32 3.08 -32.47
N LYS A 222 -3.31 2.69 -31.20
CA LYS A 222 -3.56 3.61 -30.08
C LYS A 222 -2.36 4.55 -29.90
N ASN A 223 -1.21 4.00 -29.53
CA ASN A 223 0.01 4.77 -29.26
C ASN A 223 0.91 4.79 -30.51
N LEU A 224 0.52 5.60 -31.50
CA LEU A 224 1.25 5.73 -32.76
C LEU A 224 2.53 6.56 -32.57
N LEU A 225 3.68 5.99 -32.95
CA LEU A 225 4.96 6.69 -33.01
C LEU A 225 5.22 7.21 -34.43
N SER A 226 6.10 8.21 -34.57
CA SER A 226 6.47 8.76 -35.88
C SER A 226 6.99 7.72 -36.89
N ASN A 227 7.52 6.60 -36.39
CA ASN A 227 8.06 5.49 -37.18
C ASN A 227 7.72 4.12 -36.57
N GLY A 228 6.63 3.98 -35.81
CA GLY A 228 6.38 2.76 -35.04
C GLY A 228 5.03 2.74 -34.31
N ALA A 229 4.87 1.77 -33.43
CA ALA A 229 3.77 1.70 -32.47
C ALA A 229 4.30 1.29 -31.09
N GLN A 230 3.56 1.63 -30.04
CA GLN A 230 3.85 1.29 -28.65
C GLN A 230 2.64 0.59 -28.00
N SER A 231 2.90 -0.33 -27.08
CA SER A 231 1.86 -0.95 -26.23
C SER A 231 1.37 0.01 -25.13
N GLU A 232 0.49 -0.48 -24.26
CA GLU A 232 0.26 0.18 -22.97
C GLU A 232 1.48 0.08 -22.04
N GLU A 233 1.38 0.75 -20.91
CA GLU A 233 2.32 0.68 -19.81
C GLU A 233 2.00 -0.49 -18.88
N PHE A 234 3.05 -1.19 -18.47
CA PHE A 234 3.01 -2.40 -17.66
C PHE A 234 3.94 -2.23 -16.46
N SER A 235 3.61 -2.81 -15.30
CA SER A 235 4.38 -2.64 -14.05
C SER A 235 5.73 -3.39 -14.00
N SER A 236 6.02 -4.24 -14.99
CA SER A 236 7.20 -5.09 -15.08
C SER A 236 7.49 -5.44 -16.54
N SER A 237 8.77 -5.66 -16.86
CA SER A 237 9.22 -6.16 -18.17
C SER A 237 9.48 -7.67 -18.19
N SER A 238 9.50 -8.31 -17.02
CA SER A 238 9.92 -9.70 -16.80
C SER A 238 8.80 -10.63 -16.32
N LEU A 239 7.70 -10.09 -15.76
CA LEU A 239 6.51 -10.86 -15.46
C LEU A 239 5.71 -11.16 -16.74
N SER A 240 4.93 -12.25 -16.73
CA SER A 240 4.08 -12.58 -17.86
C SER A 240 3.01 -11.52 -18.06
N VAL A 241 2.71 -11.19 -19.32
CA VAL A 241 1.65 -10.21 -19.62
C VAL A 241 0.29 -10.71 -19.11
N SER A 242 0.03 -12.02 -19.15
CA SER A 242 -1.22 -12.61 -18.64
C SER A 242 -1.41 -12.38 -17.15
N ASP A 243 -0.37 -12.55 -16.33
CA ASP A 243 -0.48 -12.34 -14.89
C ASP A 243 -0.65 -10.86 -14.57
N MET A 244 0.05 -10.00 -15.30
CA MET A 244 -0.05 -8.54 -15.12
C MET A 244 -1.42 -8.00 -15.50
N LEU A 245 -2.11 -8.65 -16.44
CA LEU A 245 -3.45 -8.30 -16.89
C LEU A 245 -4.57 -9.07 -16.17
N ASP A 246 -4.25 -9.96 -15.23
CA ASP A 246 -5.19 -10.92 -14.62
C ASP A 246 -5.95 -11.81 -15.62
N LEU A 247 -5.36 -12.12 -16.78
CA LEU A 247 -5.98 -13.00 -17.78
C LEU A 247 -6.10 -14.43 -17.24
N THR A 248 -7.29 -15.02 -17.33
CA THR A 248 -7.51 -16.41 -16.92
C THR A 248 -7.50 -17.38 -18.10
N THR A 249 -7.60 -16.85 -19.32
CA THR A 249 -7.50 -17.60 -20.57
C THR A 249 -6.16 -17.34 -21.23
N ALA A 250 -5.46 -18.42 -21.61
CA ALA A 250 -4.20 -18.30 -22.32
C ALA A 250 -4.44 -17.66 -23.70
N GLN A 251 -3.86 -16.49 -23.92
CA GLN A 251 -4.04 -15.74 -25.16
C GLN A 251 -2.80 -15.83 -26.05
N SER A 252 -2.97 -16.43 -27.21
CA SER A 252 -1.93 -16.53 -28.25
C SER A 252 -2.51 -16.39 -29.64
N GLY A 253 -1.71 -15.84 -30.56
CA GLY A 253 -2.16 -15.46 -31.89
C GLY A 253 -1.01 -15.21 -32.85
N THR A 254 -1.31 -15.28 -34.15
CA THR A 254 -0.34 -14.96 -35.19
C THR A 254 -0.45 -13.49 -35.55
N VAL A 255 0.59 -12.74 -35.28
CA VAL A 255 0.67 -11.32 -35.66
C VAL A 255 1.49 -11.22 -36.94
N THR A 256 0.98 -10.49 -37.91
CA THR A 256 1.73 -10.16 -39.13
C THR A 256 2.19 -8.71 -39.09
N ILE A 257 3.50 -8.50 -39.22
CA ILE A 257 4.14 -7.21 -39.08
C ILE A 257 4.75 -6.78 -40.42
N GLY A 258 4.40 -5.58 -40.87
CA GLY A 258 4.86 -4.98 -42.13
C GLY A 258 3.76 -4.93 -43.21
N ALA A 259 3.87 -3.93 -44.09
CA ALA A 259 2.86 -3.67 -45.12
C ALA A 259 2.74 -4.81 -46.15
N ALA A 260 1.53 -5.03 -46.67
CA ALA A 260 1.29 -6.01 -47.73
C ALA A 260 2.13 -5.70 -48.98
N GLY A 261 2.87 -6.70 -49.48
CA GLY A 261 3.77 -6.56 -50.63
C GLY A 261 5.17 -6.01 -50.29
N ASN A 262 5.45 -5.67 -49.03
CA ASN A 262 6.78 -5.28 -48.57
C ASN A 262 7.66 -6.54 -48.35
N PRO A 263 8.89 -6.61 -48.88
CA PRO A 263 9.82 -7.71 -48.61
C PRO A 263 10.18 -7.89 -47.13
N ASN A 264 10.00 -6.85 -46.31
CA ASN A 264 10.29 -6.85 -44.88
C ASN A 264 9.10 -7.35 -44.01
N ARG A 265 8.02 -7.84 -44.63
CA ARG A 265 6.84 -8.38 -43.95
C ARG A 265 7.13 -9.78 -43.41
N PHE A 266 6.76 -10.04 -42.16
CA PHE A 266 6.87 -11.36 -41.54
C PHE A 266 5.69 -11.63 -40.59
N SER A 267 5.50 -12.89 -40.23
CA SER A 267 4.52 -13.31 -39.23
C SER A 267 5.24 -13.91 -38.03
N VAL A 268 4.72 -13.66 -36.84
CA VAL A 268 5.26 -14.13 -35.56
C VAL A 268 4.09 -14.60 -34.70
N SER A 269 4.25 -15.75 -34.04
CA SER A 269 3.28 -16.21 -33.05
C SER A 269 3.62 -15.55 -31.72
N LEU A 270 2.70 -14.76 -31.18
CA LEU A 270 2.83 -14.13 -29.87
C LEU A 270 1.94 -14.86 -28.87
N ASP A 271 2.42 -14.92 -27.63
CA ASP A 271 1.79 -15.61 -26.51
C ASP A 271 1.93 -14.72 -25.28
N LEU A 272 0.80 -14.33 -24.68
CA LEU A 272 0.77 -13.42 -23.54
C LEU A 272 1.10 -14.10 -22.21
N THR A 273 1.28 -15.43 -22.19
CA THR A 273 1.91 -16.12 -21.04
C THR A 273 3.41 -15.80 -20.92
N LYS A 274 3.97 -15.07 -21.88
CA LYS A 274 5.35 -14.58 -21.87
C LYS A 274 5.44 -13.13 -21.39
N SER A 275 6.63 -12.75 -20.94
CA SER A 275 6.96 -11.37 -20.57
C SER A 275 7.11 -10.45 -21.78
N LEU A 276 7.06 -9.13 -21.55
CA LEU A 276 7.31 -8.13 -22.61
C LEU A 276 8.68 -8.31 -23.25
N THR A 277 9.69 -8.69 -22.47
CA THR A 277 11.05 -8.91 -22.95
C THR A 277 11.11 -10.11 -23.91
N GLU A 278 10.43 -11.20 -23.58
CA GLU A 278 10.34 -12.39 -24.42
C GLU A 278 9.50 -12.17 -25.69
N ILE A 279 8.44 -11.37 -25.59
CA ILE A 279 7.62 -10.94 -26.73
C ILE A 279 8.47 -10.10 -27.70
N ALA A 280 9.23 -9.12 -27.18
CA ALA A 280 10.14 -8.31 -27.99
C ALA A 280 11.20 -9.18 -28.69
N SER A 281 11.79 -10.14 -27.96
CA SER A 281 12.73 -11.10 -28.52
C SER A 281 12.11 -11.94 -29.64
N SER A 282 10.89 -12.46 -29.43
CA SER A 282 10.16 -13.25 -30.44
C SER A 282 9.95 -12.46 -31.74
N ILE A 283 9.60 -11.17 -31.64
CA ILE A 283 9.47 -10.27 -32.80
C ILE A 283 10.81 -10.06 -33.50
N ASN A 284 11.89 -9.80 -32.75
CA ASN A 284 13.23 -9.55 -33.31
C ASN A 284 13.81 -10.79 -34.00
N THR A 285 13.59 -11.98 -33.45
CA THR A 285 14.00 -13.25 -34.04
C THR A 285 13.27 -13.49 -35.36
N ALA A 286 11.95 -13.28 -35.39
CA ALA A 286 11.16 -13.41 -36.62
C ALA A 286 11.54 -12.36 -37.68
N SER A 287 11.82 -11.12 -37.24
CA SER A 287 12.31 -10.04 -38.10
C SER A 287 13.66 -10.40 -38.75
N SER A 288 14.60 -10.91 -37.95
CA SER A 288 15.93 -11.32 -38.41
C SER A 288 15.86 -12.49 -39.39
N ALA A 289 15.02 -13.49 -39.12
CA ALA A 289 14.79 -14.63 -40.01
C ALA A 289 14.19 -14.19 -41.37
N ALA A 290 13.40 -13.13 -41.38
CA ALA A 290 12.82 -12.54 -42.59
C ALA A 290 13.75 -11.55 -43.32
N GLY A 291 14.91 -11.20 -42.72
CA GLY A 291 15.80 -10.15 -43.25
C GLY A 291 15.19 -8.74 -43.17
N SER A 292 14.27 -8.52 -42.23
CA SER A 292 13.59 -7.26 -41.99
C SER A 292 14.43 -6.33 -41.10
N ASN A 293 14.18 -5.02 -41.19
CA ASN A 293 14.78 -3.99 -40.33
C ASN A 293 13.83 -3.52 -39.21
N ILE A 294 12.71 -4.22 -39.02
CA ILE A 294 11.78 -3.95 -37.93
C ILE A 294 12.41 -4.43 -36.63
N THR A 295 12.31 -3.61 -35.58
CA THR A 295 12.90 -3.90 -34.27
C THR A 295 11.86 -3.71 -33.19
N ALA A 296 11.83 -4.61 -32.22
CA ALA A 296 11.06 -4.51 -30.99
C ALA A 296 11.98 -4.33 -29.78
N SER A 297 11.59 -3.50 -28.83
CA SER A 297 12.35 -3.27 -27.59
C SER A 297 11.41 -2.91 -26.45
N VAL A 298 11.76 -3.28 -25.22
CA VAL A 298 11.07 -2.79 -24.03
C VAL A 298 11.72 -1.49 -23.57
N VAL A 299 10.92 -0.47 -23.28
CA VAL A 299 11.37 0.82 -22.75
C VAL A 299 10.68 1.08 -21.43
N SER A 300 11.43 1.57 -20.44
CA SER A 300 10.88 2.02 -19.17
C SER A 300 10.71 3.54 -19.10
N THR A 301 9.70 3.96 -18.34
CA THR A 301 9.47 5.35 -17.95
C THR A 301 9.37 5.36 -16.42
N THR A 302 10.03 6.30 -15.76
CA THR A 302 9.88 6.49 -14.30
C THR A 302 9.25 7.85 -14.05
N GLU A 303 8.05 7.86 -13.50
CA GLU A 303 7.30 9.05 -13.12
C GLU A 303 6.85 8.91 -11.67
N ASP A 304 7.07 9.94 -10.86
CA ASP A 304 6.77 9.95 -9.41
C ASP A 304 7.33 8.74 -8.61
N GLY A 305 8.46 8.19 -9.06
CA GLY A 305 9.11 7.03 -8.43
C GLY A 305 8.50 5.68 -8.79
N VAL A 306 7.45 5.65 -9.64
CA VAL A 306 6.89 4.43 -10.21
C VAL A 306 7.53 4.21 -11.58
N THR A 307 8.07 3.01 -11.81
CA THR A 307 8.63 2.64 -13.12
C THR A 307 7.65 1.76 -13.87
N SER A 308 7.25 2.19 -15.06
CA SER A 308 6.42 1.44 -15.99
C SER A 308 7.21 1.03 -17.23
N TYR A 309 6.72 0.03 -17.96
CA TYR A 309 7.38 -0.59 -19.10
C TYR A 309 6.42 -0.70 -20.29
N SER A 310 6.90 -0.42 -21.50
CA SER A 310 6.14 -0.62 -22.74
C SER A 310 6.96 -1.33 -23.82
N LEU A 311 6.29 -2.15 -24.62
CA LEU A 311 6.82 -2.70 -25.86
C LEU A 311 6.75 -1.65 -26.98
N LYS A 312 7.90 -1.30 -27.56
CA LYS A 312 7.99 -0.44 -28.75
C LYS A 312 8.37 -1.26 -29.97
N ILE A 313 7.60 -1.13 -31.05
CA ILE A 313 7.88 -1.75 -32.35
C ILE A 313 8.14 -0.64 -33.37
N LEU A 314 9.35 -0.60 -33.93
CA LEU A 314 9.82 0.46 -34.81
C LEU A 314 9.97 -0.01 -36.26
N ASN A 315 10.04 0.97 -37.17
CA ASN A 315 10.19 0.85 -38.63
C ASN A 315 8.98 0.28 -39.37
N THR A 316 7.80 0.30 -38.75
CA THR A 316 6.53 -0.09 -39.38
C THR A 316 5.33 0.52 -38.65
N THR A 317 4.26 0.82 -39.38
CA THR A 317 2.95 1.21 -38.84
C THR A 317 1.84 0.32 -39.43
N SER A 318 2.21 -0.84 -39.96
CA SER A 318 1.30 -1.80 -40.57
C SER A 318 1.39 -3.12 -39.83
N PHE A 319 0.28 -3.49 -39.20
CA PHE A 319 0.14 -4.74 -38.47
C PHE A 319 -1.17 -5.42 -38.86
N THR A 320 -1.22 -6.73 -38.71
CA THR A 320 -2.44 -7.52 -38.72
C THR A 320 -2.38 -8.39 -37.48
N ASP A 321 -3.46 -8.39 -36.72
CA ASP A 321 -3.54 -9.02 -35.42
C ASP A 321 -4.65 -10.07 -35.46
N ASP A 322 -4.25 -11.35 -35.39
CA ASP A 322 -5.18 -12.47 -35.28
C ASP A 322 -5.30 -12.83 -33.79
N ASN A 323 -6.52 -13.06 -33.28
CA ASN A 323 -6.83 -13.30 -31.86
C ASN A 323 -6.49 -12.14 -30.92
N HIS A 324 -6.59 -10.91 -31.41
CA HIS A 324 -6.54 -9.69 -30.60
C HIS A 324 -5.29 -9.53 -29.72
N VAL A 325 -4.15 -10.15 -30.05
CA VAL A 325 -2.96 -10.15 -29.16
C VAL A 325 -2.33 -8.76 -29.05
N LEU A 326 -2.22 -8.03 -30.16
CA LEU A 326 -1.76 -6.65 -30.17
C LEU A 326 -2.80 -5.69 -29.57
N GLU A 327 -4.08 -5.98 -29.72
CA GLU A 327 -5.15 -5.24 -29.06
C GLU A 327 -5.10 -5.42 -27.53
N THR A 328 -4.90 -6.63 -27.02
CA THR A 328 -4.78 -6.86 -25.57
C THR A 328 -3.50 -6.26 -24.98
N LEU A 329 -2.40 -6.21 -25.75
CA LEU A 329 -1.21 -5.42 -25.39
C LEU A 329 -1.46 -3.90 -25.45
N GLY A 330 -2.60 -3.47 -26.01
CA GLY A 330 -2.99 -2.10 -26.25
C GLY A 330 -2.12 -1.34 -27.26
N VAL A 331 -1.47 -2.08 -28.18
CA VAL A 331 -0.92 -1.50 -29.41
C VAL A 331 -2.06 -1.03 -30.31
N PHE A 332 -3.15 -1.79 -30.33
CA PHE A 332 -4.40 -1.44 -31.01
C PHE A 332 -5.50 -1.08 -30.02
N GLN A 333 -6.46 -0.29 -30.48
CA GLN A 333 -7.73 -0.05 -29.81
C GLN A 333 -8.89 -0.23 -30.79
N GLY A 334 -10.00 -0.78 -30.29
CA GLY A 334 -11.26 -0.82 -31.03
C GLY A 334 -11.90 0.58 -31.14
N SER A 335 -12.32 0.95 -32.34
CA SER A 335 -13.00 2.23 -32.58
C SER A 335 -14.42 2.19 -32.02
N GLN A 336 -14.96 3.36 -31.68
CA GLN A 336 -16.35 3.52 -31.25
C GLN A 336 -17.06 4.47 -32.20
N ALA A 337 -17.89 3.91 -33.07
CA ALA A 337 -18.76 4.67 -33.95
C ALA A 337 -20.22 4.41 -33.60
N ASP A 338 -21.03 5.46 -33.64
CA ASP A 338 -22.46 5.34 -33.35
C ASP A 338 -23.14 4.40 -34.35
N VAL A 339 -24.14 3.66 -33.86
CA VAL A 339 -24.88 2.69 -34.66
C VAL A 339 -26.23 3.26 -35.05
N ALA A 340 -26.59 3.15 -36.33
CA ALA A 340 -27.89 3.54 -36.85
C ALA A 340 -28.99 2.53 -36.51
N GLU A 341 -30.20 3.03 -36.25
CA GLU A 341 -31.35 2.19 -35.97
C GLU A 341 -31.88 1.55 -37.25
N GLU A 342 -32.15 0.25 -37.20
CA GLU A 342 -32.73 -0.51 -38.30
C GLU A 342 -34.03 -1.18 -37.87
N HIS A 343 -35.07 -1.02 -38.69
CA HIS A 343 -36.36 -1.69 -38.54
C HIS A 343 -36.58 -2.66 -39.68
N ILE A 344 -37.06 -3.86 -39.37
CA ILE A 344 -37.41 -4.86 -40.38
C ILE A 344 -38.83 -5.37 -40.17
N SER A 345 -39.52 -5.62 -41.28
CA SER A 345 -40.85 -6.20 -41.24
C SER A 345 -40.81 -7.70 -40.87
N SER A 346 -41.76 -8.16 -40.06
CA SER A 346 -41.77 -9.54 -39.56
C SER A 346 -42.18 -10.57 -40.61
N THR A 347 -42.91 -10.15 -41.64
CA THR A 347 -43.36 -11.03 -42.74
C THR A 347 -42.44 -10.89 -43.94
N ALA A 348 -41.82 -12.00 -44.36
CA ALA A 348 -41.11 -12.08 -45.63
C ALA A 348 -42.11 -12.42 -46.74
N LEU A 349 -42.28 -11.51 -47.69
CA LEU A 349 -43.11 -11.71 -48.86
C LEU A 349 -42.33 -12.43 -49.97
N THR A 350 -43.03 -13.32 -50.66
CA THR A 350 -42.50 -14.09 -51.79
C THR A 350 -43.20 -13.71 -53.08
N LEU A 351 -42.59 -14.09 -54.20
CA LEU A 351 -43.20 -13.97 -55.51
C LEU A 351 -44.06 -15.20 -55.80
N THR A 352 -45.14 -15.00 -56.55
CA THR A 352 -45.96 -16.10 -57.07
C THR A 352 -45.10 -17.06 -57.90
N THR A 353 -45.49 -18.33 -57.96
CA THR A 353 -44.84 -19.33 -58.82
C THR A 353 -44.81 -18.90 -60.30
N SER A 354 -45.83 -18.18 -60.76
CA SER A 354 -45.91 -17.64 -62.13
C SER A 354 -44.90 -16.50 -62.39
N ALA A 355 -44.47 -15.80 -61.34
CA ALA A 355 -43.43 -14.77 -61.39
C ALA A 355 -42.00 -15.33 -61.17
N GLY A 356 -41.85 -16.66 -61.11
CA GLY A 356 -40.56 -17.33 -60.93
C GLY A 356 -40.26 -17.79 -59.49
N GLY A 357 -41.15 -17.49 -58.54
CA GLY A 357 -40.94 -17.78 -57.12
C GLY A 357 -39.79 -17.00 -56.48
N GLY A 358 -39.48 -17.28 -55.20
CA GLY A 358 -38.41 -16.61 -54.45
C GLY A 358 -38.89 -15.39 -53.66
N ASN A 359 -37.94 -14.62 -53.11
CA ASN A 359 -38.25 -13.47 -52.26
C ASN A 359 -38.66 -12.25 -53.08
N MET A 360 -39.54 -11.41 -52.51
CA MET A 360 -39.83 -10.08 -53.03
C MET A 360 -38.55 -9.25 -53.16
N LEU A 361 -38.46 -8.45 -54.22
CA LEU A 361 -37.43 -7.43 -54.44
C LEU A 361 -38.09 -6.04 -54.47
N SER A 362 -37.31 -4.97 -54.34
CA SER A 362 -37.85 -3.61 -54.48
C SER A 362 -38.46 -3.35 -55.86
N THR A 363 -37.95 -4.01 -56.90
CA THR A 363 -38.46 -3.91 -58.29
C THR A 363 -39.60 -4.87 -58.61
N SER A 364 -40.06 -5.69 -57.66
CA SER A 364 -41.18 -6.60 -57.88
C SER A 364 -42.49 -5.80 -57.98
N THR A 365 -43.31 -6.08 -58.99
CA THR A 365 -44.62 -5.44 -59.10
C THR A 365 -45.59 -6.04 -58.08
N TRP A 366 -46.57 -5.26 -57.61
CA TRP A 366 -47.54 -5.73 -56.62
C TRP A 366 -48.33 -6.96 -57.12
N GLY A 367 -48.54 -7.09 -58.42
CA GLY A 367 -49.19 -8.24 -59.08
C GLY A 367 -48.37 -9.53 -59.04
N GLN A 368 -47.06 -9.45 -58.77
CA GLN A 368 -46.17 -10.60 -58.65
C GLN A 368 -46.09 -11.16 -57.23
N ILE A 369 -46.57 -10.44 -56.21
CA ILE A 369 -46.49 -10.83 -54.81
C ILE A 369 -47.46 -11.97 -54.49
N ASP A 370 -46.98 -13.01 -53.82
CA ASP A 370 -47.80 -14.09 -53.28
C ASP A 370 -48.41 -13.66 -51.94
N THR A 371 -49.73 -13.80 -51.83
CA THR A 371 -50.52 -13.42 -50.66
C THR A 371 -51.05 -14.62 -49.88
N GLY A 372 -50.50 -15.83 -50.08
CA GLY A 372 -50.80 -17.05 -49.30
C GLY A 372 -51.65 -18.09 -50.03
N SER A 373 -51.94 -17.86 -51.30
CA SER A 373 -52.41 -18.83 -52.28
C SER A 373 -51.77 -18.40 -53.59
N ASP A 374 -51.26 -19.33 -54.41
CA ASP A 374 -50.54 -19.04 -55.68
C ASP A 374 -51.22 -18.05 -56.67
N ALA A 375 -52.40 -17.51 -56.35
CA ALA A 375 -53.03 -16.35 -56.95
C ALA A 375 -52.85 -15.07 -56.09
N ASN A 376 -52.10 -14.09 -56.62
CA ASN A 376 -52.06 -12.71 -56.13
C ASN A 376 -53.50 -12.15 -55.99
N ASN A 377 -53.89 -11.74 -54.79
CA ASN A 377 -55.23 -11.21 -54.50
C ASN A 377 -55.26 -9.70 -54.19
N ILE A 378 -54.18 -8.99 -54.52
CA ILE A 378 -54.08 -7.53 -54.42
C ILE A 378 -54.90 -6.91 -55.55
N SER A 379 -55.66 -5.86 -55.25
CA SER A 379 -56.49 -5.15 -56.23
C SER A 379 -55.95 -3.76 -56.54
N ASN A 380 -56.20 -3.29 -57.77
CA ASN A 380 -55.95 -1.89 -58.12
C ASN A 380 -56.83 -0.98 -57.25
N GLY A 381 -56.23 0.03 -56.63
CA GLY A 381 -56.85 0.92 -55.67
C GLY A 381 -56.62 0.55 -54.21
N ASP A 382 -56.03 -0.61 -53.90
CA ASP A 382 -55.64 -0.97 -52.53
C ASP A 382 -54.59 0.03 -52.00
N THR A 383 -54.68 0.36 -50.71
CA THR A 383 -53.76 1.31 -50.07
C THR A 383 -52.94 0.69 -48.94
N ILE A 384 -51.71 1.18 -48.77
CA ILE A 384 -50.83 0.86 -47.65
C ILE A 384 -50.64 2.16 -46.86
N SER A 385 -51.22 2.20 -45.67
CA SER A 385 -51.06 3.34 -44.75
C SER A 385 -49.83 3.11 -43.88
N PHE A 386 -49.10 4.18 -43.56
CA PHE A 386 -47.97 4.11 -42.66
C PHE A 386 -47.94 5.26 -41.66
N SER A 387 -47.46 4.97 -40.46
CA SER A 387 -47.33 5.95 -39.38
C SER A 387 -46.20 5.59 -38.43
N GLY A 388 -45.69 6.57 -37.69
CA GLY A 388 -44.57 6.37 -36.79
C GLY A 388 -44.01 7.69 -36.29
N VAL A 389 -42.75 7.68 -35.87
CA VAL A 389 -41.98 8.89 -35.55
C VAL A 389 -40.56 8.77 -36.11
N ASN A 390 -39.90 9.89 -36.40
CA ASN A 390 -38.50 9.92 -36.84
C ASN A 390 -37.51 9.83 -35.66
N HIS A 391 -36.21 9.89 -35.97
CA HIS A 391 -35.08 9.92 -35.02
C HIS A 391 -35.35 10.74 -33.74
N ALA A 392 -35.80 11.99 -33.90
CA ALA A 392 -36.02 12.93 -32.80
C ALA A 392 -37.41 12.80 -32.12
N GLY A 393 -38.26 11.88 -32.57
CA GLY A 393 -39.60 11.66 -32.03
C GLY A 393 -40.72 12.48 -32.68
N THR A 394 -40.45 13.16 -33.81
CA THR A 394 -41.47 13.87 -34.59
C THR A 394 -42.36 12.89 -35.33
N LYS A 395 -43.68 13.04 -35.22
CA LYS A 395 -44.65 12.14 -35.87
C LYS A 395 -44.59 12.21 -37.39
N VAL A 396 -44.59 11.04 -38.02
CA VAL A 396 -44.64 10.86 -39.47
C VAL A 396 -45.85 10.00 -39.82
N SER A 397 -46.57 10.35 -40.89
CA SER A 397 -47.61 9.50 -41.46
C SER A 397 -47.79 9.76 -42.95
N GLY A 398 -48.28 8.76 -43.66
CA GLY A 398 -48.56 8.84 -45.09
C GLY A 398 -49.31 7.62 -45.59
N SER A 399 -49.54 7.59 -46.89
CA SER A 399 -50.14 6.42 -47.55
C SER A 399 -49.57 6.26 -48.96
N TYR A 400 -49.56 5.01 -49.40
CA TYR A 400 -49.22 4.61 -50.77
C TYR A 400 -50.43 3.91 -51.39
N THR A 401 -50.78 4.25 -52.63
CA THR A 401 -51.89 3.63 -53.37
C THR A 401 -51.34 2.81 -54.52
N ILE A 402 -51.74 1.55 -54.61
CA ILE A 402 -51.41 0.66 -55.73
C ILE A 402 -52.39 1.00 -56.86
N ALA A 403 -52.01 1.88 -57.77
CA ALA A 403 -52.88 2.35 -58.85
C ALA A 403 -53.06 1.28 -59.94
N ASP A 404 -51.97 0.61 -60.30
CA ASP A 404 -51.96 -0.55 -61.19
C ASP A 404 -50.99 -1.60 -60.67
N LYS A 405 -51.51 -2.69 -60.10
CA LYS A 405 -50.68 -3.72 -59.46
C LYS A 405 -49.68 -4.37 -60.43
N ASP A 406 -49.96 -4.39 -61.73
CA ASP A 406 -49.10 -5.04 -62.71
C ASP A 406 -47.98 -4.10 -63.21
N VAL A 407 -48.02 -2.81 -62.84
CA VAL A 407 -47.04 -1.77 -63.22
C VAL A 407 -46.31 -1.20 -61.99
N ASP A 408 -47.04 -0.88 -60.94
CA ASP A 408 -46.49 -0.32 -59.71
C ASP A 408 -45.67 -1.38 -58.97
N ASP A 409 -44.49 -0.99 -58.50
CA ASP A 409 -43.57 -1.85 -57.75
C ASP A 409 -43.47 -1.46 -56.27
N VAL A 410 -42.75 -2.28 -55.52
CA VAL A 410 -42.52 -2.09 -54.08
C VAL A 410 -41.67 -0.83 -53.84
N GLN A 411 -40.78 -0.46 -54.76
CA GLN A 411 -39.96 0.75 -54.70
C GLN A 411 -40.82 2.02 -54.58
N GLY A 412 -42.03 2.04 -55.16
CA GLY A 412 -42.99 3.11 -54.97
C GLY A 412 -43.35 3.34 -53.49
N LEU A 413 -43.65 2.26 -52.74
CA LEU A 413 -43.92 2.34 -51.30
C LEU A 413 -42.69 2.78 -50.52
N LEU A 414 -41.52 2.19 -50.81
CA LEU A 414 -40.26 2.55 -50.15
C LEU A 414 -39.98 4.05 -50.31
N THR A 415 -40.12 4.56 -51.53
CA THR A 415 -39.94 5.98 -51.84
C THR A 415 -40.95 6.87 -51.11
N ALA A 416 -42.21 6.43 -51.01
CA ALA A 416 -43.24 7.15 -50.27
C ALA A 416 -42.90 7.26 -48.77
N VAL A 417 -42.38 6.19 -48.17
CA VAL A 417 -41.89 6.18 -46.78
C VAL A 417 -40.72 7.16 -46.64
N GLN A 418 -39.65 7.02 -47.42
CA GLN A 418 -38.48 7.89 -47.34
C GLN A 418 -38.85 9.38 -47.49
N ASN A 419 -39.71 9.72 -48.45
CA ASN A 419 -40.15 11.09 -48.67
C ASN A 419 -40.97 11.66 -47.50
N ALA A 420 -41.78 10.84 -46.85
CA ALA A 420 -42.57 11.28 -45.69
C ALA A 420 -41.68 11.59 -44.48
N PHE A 421 -40.64 10.79 -44.26
CA PHE A 421 -39.63 11.06 -43.23
C PHE A 421 -38.77 12.28 -43.59
N ALA A 422 -38.34 12.43 -44.84
CA ALA A 422 -37.58 13.61 -45.27
C ALA A 422 -38.40 14.93 -45.24
N ALA A 423 -39.74 14.84 -45.30
CA ALA A 423 -40.60 16.02 -45.26
C ALA A 423 -40.78 16.62 -43.86
N VAL A 424 -40.46 15.88 -42.79
CA VAL A 424 -40.47 16.40 -41.41
C VAL A 424 -39.13 17.03 -41.06
N ASP A 425 -39.13 17.98 -40.13
CA ASP A 425 -37.93 18.64 -39.58
C ASP A 425 -36.94 19.19 -40.62
N GLY A 426 -37.45 19.65 -41.76
CA GLY A 426 -36.65 20.23 -42.85
C GLY A 426 -35.70 19.25 -43.53
N GLY A 427 -35.91 17.94 -43.38
CA GLY A 427 -35.03 16.90 -43.91
C GLY A 427 -33.79 16.62 -43.06
N SER A 428 -33.78 17.06 -41.80
CA SER A 428 -32.64 16.83 -40.88
C SER A 428 -32.49 15.36 -40.47
N TYR A 429 -33.58 14.60 -40.50
CA TYR A 429 -33.64 13.18 -40.12
C TYR A 429 -34.33 12.40 -41.22
N THR A 430 -33.56 11.75 -42.08
CA THR A 430 -34.06 10.92 -43.19
C THR A 430 -33.94 9.44 -42.87
N VAL A 431 -34.67 8.63 -43.61
CA VAL A 431 -34.54 7.18 -43.53
C VAL A 431 -34.30 6.62 -44.92
N THR A 432 -33.57 5.52 -44.99
CA THR A 432 -33.44 4.68 -46.18
C THR A 432 -34.36 3.47 -46.07
N ALA A 433 -35.28 3.31 -47.02
CA ALA A 433 -36.20 2.17 -47.08
C ALA A 433 -35.83 1.25 -48.25
N SER A 434 -35.70 -0.05 -47.97
CA SER A 434 -35.23 -1.08 -48.90
C SER A 434 -35.96 -2.42 -48.70
N VAL A 435 -35.62 -3.41 -49.52
CA VAL A 435 -36.10 -4.80 -49.36
C VAL A 435 -34.91 -5.71 -49.08
N GLU A 436 -34.99 -6.48 -48.00
CA GLU A 436 -33.98 -7.48 -47.63
C GLU A 436 -34.67 -8.82 -47.30
N GLY A 437 -34.29 -9.89 -47.99
CA GLY A 437 -34.88 -11.22 -47.75
C GLY A 437 -36.41 -11.30 -47.92
N GLY A 438 -36.99 -10.44 -48.76
CA GLY A 438 -38.45 -10.34 -48.95
C GLY A 438 -39.17 -9.51 -47.89
N LYS A 439 -38.45 -8.90 -46.95
CA LYS A 439 -38.97 -8.01 -45.90
C LYS A 439 -38.68 -6.55 -46.24
N ILE A 440 -39.52 -5.65 -45.73
CA ILE A 440 -39.25 -4.21 -45.81
C ILE A 440 -38.26 -3.86 -44.70
N LYS A 441 -37.13 -3.25 -45.06
CA LYS A 441 -36.11 -2.74 -44.13
C LYS A 441 -36.09 -1.22 -44.19
N VAL A 442 -36.07 -0.56 -43.04
CA VAL A 442 -35.94 0.90 -42.93
C VAL A 442 -34.81 1.20 -41.97
N VAL A 443 -33.83 1.99 -42.42
CA VAL A 443 -32.65 2.39 -41.66
C VAL A 443 -32.71 3.89 -41.41
N ASP A 444 -32.46 4.32 -40.18
CA ASP A 444 -32.21 5.73 -39.88
C ASP A 444 -30.90 6.16 -40.55
N ASP A 445 -30.91 7.24 -41.32
CA ASP A 445 -29.69 7.74 -41.94
C ASP A 445 -28.79 8.49 -40.93
N VAL A 446 -29.29 8.72 -39.71
CA VAL A 446 -28.54 9.29 -38.58
C VAL A 446 -28.24 8.18 -37.56
N SER A 447 -26.95 7.95 -37.30
CA SER A 447 -26.49 7.02 -36.27
C SER A 447 -26.67 7.58 -34.86
N GLY A 448 -26.76 6.69 -33.87
CA GLY A 448 -26.91 7.05 -32.45
C GLY A 448 -28.28 6.69 -31.91
N ASP A 449 -28.58 7.19 -30.71
CA ASP A 449 -29.88 6.98 -30.09
C ASP A 449 -31.01 7.56 -30.92
N SER A 450 -31.99 6.73 -31.25
CA SER A 450 -33.11 7.11 -32.10
C SER A 450 -34.45 6.70 -31.46
N LEU A 451 -35.48 7.48 -31.76
CA LEU A 451 -36.87 7.20 -31.39
C LEU A 451 -37.67 6.61 -32.58
N LEU A 452 -37.00 6.24 -33.67
CA LEU A 452 -37.61 5.79 -34.92
C LEU A 452 -38.64 4.68 -34.65
N THR A 453 -39.85 4.89 -35.15
CA THR A 453 -40.85 3.81 -35.23
C THR A 453 -41.52 3.87 -36.58
N LEU A 454 -41.92 2.71 -37.09
CA LEU A 454 -42.72 2.61 -38.29
C LEU A 454 -43.75 1.50 -38.12
N SER A 455 -44.98 1.79 -38.54
CA SER A 455 -46.05 0.82 -38.68
C SER A 455 -46.55 0.86 -40.12
N LEU A 456 -46.65 -0.30 -40.75
CA LEU A 456 -47.21 -0.47 -42.10
C LEU A 456 -48.54 -1.22 -41.97
N THR A 457 -49.60 -0.68 -42.56
CA THR A 457 -50.93 -1.30 -42.57
C THR A 457 -51.44 -1.44 -44.00
N SER A 458 -51.56 -2.68 -44.46
CA SER A 458 -52.22 -3.02 -45.72
C SER A 458 -53.73 -2.98 -45.53
N ASN A 459 -54.42 -2.08 -46.23
CA ASN A 459 -55.84 -1.83 -46.00
C ASN A 459 -56.78 -2.79 -46.78
N ASN A 460 -56.28 -3.43 -47.85
CA ASN A 460 -56.93 -4.50 -48.61
C ASN A 460 -58.39 -4.15 -49.03
N GLU A 461 -58.64 -2.93 -49.49
CA GLU A 461 -59.98 -2.42 -49.81
C GLU A 461 -60.71 -3.24 -50.90
N GLY A 462 -59.96 -3.90 -51.79
CA GLY A 462 -60.45 -4.83 -52.79
C GLY A 462 -60.75 -6.25 -52.28
N GLY A 463 -60.57 -6.53 -50.99
CA GLY A 463 -60.84 -7.83 -50.37
C GLY A 463 -59.68 -8.83 -50.44
N GLY A 464 -58.45 -8.36 -50.66
CA GLY A 464 -57.21 -9.16 -50.65
C GLY A 464 -56.70 -9.52 -49.25
N SER A 465 -55.51 -10.12 -49.18
CA SER A 465 -54.88 -10.55 -47.91
C SER A 465 -53.40 -10.17 -47.80
N LEU A 466 -52.98 -9.07 -48.43
CA LEU A 466 -51.61 -8.57 -48.29
C LEU A 466 -51.33 -8.27 -46.81
N ASN A 467 -50.22 -8.79 -46.31
CA ASN A 467 -49.75 -8.56 -44.94
C ASN A 467 -48.24 -8.33 -44.96
N LEU A 468 -47.81 -7.14 -44.58
CA LEU A 468 -46.39 -6.76 -44.49
C LEU A 468 -45.76 -7.17 -43.14
N GLY A 469 -46.58 -7.61 -42.19
CA GLY A 469 -46.14 -7.90 -40.82
C GLY A 469 -45.96 -6.65 -39.97
N ALA A 470 -45.58 -6.86 -38.71
CA ALA A 470 -45.16 -5.78 -37.83
C ALA A 470 -43.76 -5.32 -38.24
N VAL A 471 -43.52 -4.02 -38.25
CA VAL A 471 -42.18 -3.45 -38.42
C VAL A 471 -41.66 -3.16 -37.01
N THR A 472 -40.53 -3.76 -36.68
CA THR A 472 -39.89 -3.66 -35.35
C THR A 472 -38.41 -3.41 -35.53
N ALA A 473 -37.78 -2.78 -34.53
CA ALA A 473 -36.33 -2.63 -34.50
C ALA A 473 -35.67 -4.02 -34.57
N SER A 474 -34.83 -4.23 -35.58
CA SER A 474 -33.89 -5.34 -35.66
C SER A 474 -32.52 -4.96 -35.12
N THR A 475 -32.18 -3.68 -35.17
CA THR A 475 -30.99 -3.09 -34.56
C THR A 475 -31.42 -1.78 -33.93
N GLU A 476 -31.30 -1.68 -32.61
CA GLU A 476 -31.54 -0.43 -31.90
C GLU A 476 -30.38 0.54 -32.21
N GLY A 477 -30.69 1.80 -32.51
CA GLY A 477 -29.68 2.83 -32.66
C GLY A 477 -29.09 3.20 -31.29
N TYR A 478 -27.78 3.37 -31.21
CA TYR A 478 -27.13 3.77 -29.97
C TYR A 478 -25.82 4.52 -30.19
N THR A 479 -25.58 5.47 -29.29
CA THR A 479 -24.33 6.23 -29.21
C THR A 479 -23.33 5.44 -28.37
N MET A 480 -22.19 5.06 -28.94
CA MET A 480 -21.18 4.29 -28.19
C MET A 480 -20.44 5.18 -27.19
N GLN A 481 -19.99 6.36 -27.64
CA GLN A 481 -19.24 7.30 -26.82
C GLN A 481 -20.16 8.43 -26.35
N LEU A 482 -20.70 8.28 -25.13
CA LEU A 482 -21.60 9.27 -24.53
C LEU A 482 -20.87 10.55 -24.10
N GLN A 483 -19.60 10.41 -23.72
CA GLN A 483 -18.72 11.52 -23.35
C GLN A 483 -17.28 11.13 -23.65
N GLU A 484 -16.57 11.98 -24.39
CA GLU A 484 -15.14 11.84 -24.61
C GLU A 484 -14.37 12.27 -23.35
N GLY A 485 -13.31 11.53 -23.03
CA GLY A 485 -12.33 11.98 -22.04
C GLY A 485 -11.52 13.14 -22.61
N ALA A 486 -11.26 14.17 -21.81
CA ALA A 486 -10.45 15.30 -22.26
C ALA A 486 -9.57 15.79 -21.13
N ASP A 487 -8.38 16.27 -21.46
CA ASP A 487 -7.49 16.92 -20.51
C ASP A 487 -7.93 18.35 -20.18
N ALA A 488 -7.59 18.78 -18.97
CA ALA A 488 -7.59 20.19 -18.60
C ALA A 488 -6.49 20.91 -19.35
N ARG A 489 -6.81 22.07 -19.93
CA ARG A 489 -5.87 22.92 -20.66
C ARG A 489 -6.00 24.36 -20.19
N ILE A 490 -4.92 24.92 -19.66
CA ILE A 490 -4.86 26.32 -19.22
C ILE A 490 -3.50 26.92 -19.57
N VAL A 491 -3.37 28.25 -19.43
CA VAL A 491 -2.09 28.93 -19.59
C VAL A 491 -1.73 29.60 -18.27
N ILE A 492 -0.56 29.28 -17.70
CA ILE A 492 -0.03 29.89 -16.48
C ILE A 492 1.18 30.73 -16.86
N ASP A 493 1.13 32.04 -16.59
CA ASP A 493 2.22 33.00 -16.89
C ASP A 493 2.74 32.94 -18.35
N GLY A 494 1.85 32.60 -19.30
CA GLY A 494 2.16 32.46 -20.72
C GLY A 494 2.61 31.06 -21.16
N THR A 495 2.75 30.10 -20.22
CA THR A 495 3.09 28.70 -20.50
C THR A 495 1.83 27.84 -20.54
N ALA A 496 1.64 27.07 -21.61
CA ALA A 496 0.53 26.13 -21.70
C ALA A 496 0.75 24.92 -20.77
N ILE A 497 -0.24 24.64 -19.93
CA ILE A 497 -0.27 23.50 -19.03
C ILE A 497 -1.40 22.58 -19.47
N THR A 498 -1.10 21.29 -19.57
CA THR A 498 -2.07 20.23 -19.83
C THR A 498 -2.02 19.25 -18.66
N SER A 499 -3.17 18.79 -18.20
CA SER A 499 -3.29 17.87 -17.08
C SER A 499 -4.49 16.95 -17.31
N SER A 500 -4.33 15.66 -17.03
CA SER A 500 -5.45 14.71 -17.05
C SER A 500 -6.48 15.01 -15.95
N SER A 501 -6.08 15.71 -14.87
CA SER A 501 -6.94 16.10 -13.77
C SER A 501 -7.29 17.58 -13.77
N ASN A 502 -8.46 17.92 -13.22
CA ASN A 502 -8.80 19.29 -12.85
C ASN A 502 -8.02 19.81 -11.63
N THR A 503 -7.34 18.93 -10.90
CA THR A 503 -6.43 19.31 -9.80
C THR A 503 -4.99 19.28 -10.30
N ILE A 504 -4.37 20.46 -10.41
CA ILE A 504 -3.00 20.67 -10.88
C ILE A 504 -2.14 21.05 -9.67
N ASN A 505 -1.17 20.22 -9.29
CA ASN A 505 -0.39 20.37 -8.05
C ASN A 505 1.14 20.44 -8.27
N ASP A 506 1.57 20.34 -9.52
CA ASP A 506 2.96 20.21 -9.97
C ASP A 506 3.41 21.41 -10.84
N ALA A 507 2.46 22.17 -11.39
CA ALA A 507 2.76 23.32 -12.24
C ALA A 507 3.50 24.46 -11.52
N ILE A 508 3.22 24.68 -10.22
CA ILE A 508 3.92 25.65 -9.37
C ILE A 508 4.23 24.98 -8.03
N SER A 509 5.51 24.99 -7.64
CA SER A 509 5.96 24.32 -6.41
C SER A 509 5.18 24.81 -5.17
N GLY A 510 4.55 23.86 -4.47
CA GLY A 510 3.77 24.11 -3.26
C GLY A 510 2.41 24.76 -3.50
N VAL A 511 1.93 24.86 -4.74
CA VAL A 511 0.61 25.41 -5.07
C VAL A 511 -0.24 24.34 -5.74
N THR A 512 -1.48 24.18 -5.26
CA THR A 512 -2.46 23.31 -5.89
C THR A 512 -3.61 24.15 -6.43
N ILE A 513 -3.88 24.02 -7.72
CA ILE A 513 -4.94 24.70 -8.46
C ILE A 513 -6.02 23.67 -8.77
N ASN A 514 -7.24 23.90 -8.32
CA ASN A 514 -8.39 23.06 -8.66
C ASN A 514 -9.31 23.83 -9.60
N LEU A 515 -9.36 23.41 -10.87
CA LEU A 515 -10.14 24.00 -11.94
C LEU A 515 -11.60 23.59 -11.85
N LEU A 516 -12.48 24.58 -11.92
CA LEU A 516 -13.93 24.40 -11.79
C LEU A 516 -14.66 24.77 -13.09
N ASN A 517 -14.18 25.80 -13.79
CA ASN A 517 -14.79 26.30 -15.01
C ASN A 517 -13.77 27.02 -15.90
N VAL A 518 -14.11 27.21 -17.17
CA VAL A 518 -13.31 27.97 -18.15
C VAL A 518 -14.21 28.88 -18.97
N GLU A 519 -13.78 30.14 -19.15
CA GLU A 519 -14.40 31.10 -20.07
C GLU A 519 -13.31 31.68 -20.98
N ALA A 520 -13.43 31.47 -22.29
CA ALA A 520 -12.45 31.95 -23.26
C ALA A 520 -12.32 33.49 -23.23
N GLY A 521 -11.09 33.99 -23.07
CA GLY A 521 -10.76 35.41 -22.96
C GLY A 521 -10.67 35.91 -21.51
N SER A 522 -11.08 35.11 -20.53
CA SER A 522 -10.97 35.45 -19.10
C SER A 522 -9.56 35.18 -18.57
N LYS A 523 -9.20 35.94 -17.53
CA LYS A 523 -7.94 35.84 -16.79
C LYS A 523 -8.24 35.80 -15.30
N VAL A 524 -7.51 34.97 -14.57
CA VAL A 524 -7.51 34.95 -13.11
C VAL A 524 -6.11 35.29 -12.63
N ASP A 525 -5.98 36.44 -11.99
CA ASP A 525 -4.75 36.85 -11.32
C ASP A 525 -4.81 36.40 -9.87
N PHE A 526 -3.83 35.62 -9.43
CA PHE A 526 -3.70 35.24 -8.03
C PHE A 526 -2.35 35.64 -7.45
N THR A 527 -2.33 35.94 -6.16
CA THR A 527 -1.12 36.26 -5.42
C THR A 527 -1.02 35.40 -4.17
N VAL A 528 0.05 34.63 -4.10
CA VAL A 528 0.48 33.90 -2.89
C VAL A 528 1.22 34.88 -1.99
N SER A 529 0.77 34.99 -0.74
CA SER A 529 1.38 35.83 0.29
C SER A 529 1.58 35.04 1.56
N ARG A 530 2.49 35.48 2.43
CA ARG A 530 2.63 34.89 3.76
C ARG A 530 1.36 35.16 4.58
N ASP A 531 0.89 34.17 5.31
CA ASP A 531 -0.31 34.31 6.14
C ASP A 531 0.03 35.00 7.46
N TYR A 532 -0.12 36.33 7.47
CA TYR A 532 0.03 37.14 8.67
C TYR A 532 -0.95 36.72 9.78
N SER A 533 -2.19 36.39 9.43
CA SER A 533 -3.24 36.08 10.41
C SER A 533 -2.97 34.74 11.09
N GLY A 534 -2.50 33.74 10.33
CA GLY A 534 -2.06 32.46 10.85
C GLY A 534 -0.92 32.61 11.85
N VAL A 535 0.16 33.29 11.47
CA VAL A 535 1.33 33.52 12.34
C VAL A 535 0.96 34.33 13.59
N LEU A 536 0.15 35.39 13.43
CA LEU A 536 -0.33 36.21 14.54
C LEU A 536 -1.12 35.37 15.56
N SER A 537 -1.98 34.47 15.07
CA SER A 537 -2.79 33.60 15.92
C SER A 537 -1.91 32.65 16.74
N SER A 538 -0.93 32.01 16.11
CA SER A 538 0.02 31.12 16.81
C SER A 538 0.82 31.87 17.90
N VAL A 539 1.29 33.09 17.61
CA VAL A 539 1.99 33.93 18.60
C VAL A 539 1.05 34.33 19.75
N GLN A 540 -0.21 34.66 19.45
CA GLN A 540 -1.19 35.00 20.48
C GLN A 540 -1.51 33.82 21.41
N GLU A 541 -1.59 32.60 20.88
CA GLU A 541 -1.82 31.38 21.68
C GLU A 541 -0.65 31.08 22.63
N LEU A 542 0.59 31.31 22.19
CA LEU A 542 1.77 31.25 23.05
C LEU A 542 1.69 32.28 24.18
N ILE A 543 1.36 33.54 23.85
CA ILE A 543 1.20 34.61 24.85
C ILE A 543 0.12 34.26 25.87
N ASN A 544 -1.02 33.76 25.41
CA ASN A 544 -2.14 33.39 26.29
C ASN A 544 -1.77 32.25 27.25
N SER A 545 -1.08 31.22 26.76
CA SER A 545 -0.63 30.09 27.58
C SER A 545 0.47 30.50 28.57
N TYR A 546 1.43 31.34 28.18
CA TYR A 546 2.39 31.97 29.09
C TYR A 546 1.69 32.79 30.19
N ASN A 547 0.72 33.63 29.80
CA ASN A 547 -0.03 34.49 30.72
C ASN A 547 -0.82 33.68 31.74
N SER A 548 -1.39 32.54 31.33
CA SER A 548 -2.08 31.61 32.22
C SER A 548 -1.15 31.09 33.33
N VAL A 549 0.07 30.68 32.96
CA VAL A 549 1.09 30.21 33.93
C VAL A 549 1.49 31.31 34.91
N ILE A 550 1.84 32.49 34.39
CA ILE A 550 2.27 33.62 35.24
C ILE A 550 1.14 34.08 36.18
N THR A 551 -0.10 34.15 35.70
CA THR A 551 -1.26 34.53 36.52
C THR A 551 -1.47 33.52 37.65
N THR A 552 -1.48 32.22 37.33
CA THR A 552 -1.62 31.13 38.32
C THR A 552 -0.55 31.22 39.41
N ILE A 553 0.70 31.53 39.04
CA ILE A 553 1.79 31.72 40.00
C ILE A 553 1.59 32.98 40.84
N ASN A 554 1.25 34.11 40.23
CA ASN A 554 1.12 35.40 40.91
C ASN A 554 -0.01 35.39 41.94
N GLU A 555 -1.13 34.74 41.64
CA GLU A 555 -2.26 34.55 42.57
C GLU A 555 -1.83 33.89 43.89
N GLN A 556 -0.78 33.05 43.88
CA GLN A 556 -0.27 32.41 45.09
C GLN A 556 0.59 33.32 45.97
N PHE A 557 1.21 34.34 45.39
CA PHE A 557 2.09 35.28 46.12
C PHE A 557 1.37 36.55 46.58
N TYR A 558 0.19 36.83 46.03
CA TYR A 558 -0.63 37.98 46.39
C TYR A 558 -1.25 37.85 47.80
N TYR A 559 -1.29 38.95 48.54
CA TYR A 559 -1.97 39.07 49.82
C TYR A 559 -3.22 39.94 49.65
N ASP A 560 -4.40 39.34 49.84
CA ASP A 560 -5.66 40.06 49.81
C ASP A 560 -5.88 40.74 51.17
N ALA A 561 -5.65 42.06 51.21
CA ALA A 561 -5.80 42.87 52.42
C ALA A 561 -7.26 43.02 52.88
N GLU A 562 -8.25 42.81 52.00
CA GLU A 562 -9.68 42.86 52.37
C GLU A 562 -10.15 41.54 52.99
N LYS A 563 -9.61 40.41 52.51
CA LYS A 563 -9.90 39.07 53.04
C LYS A 563 -8.95 38.62 54.16
N GLU A 564 -7.94 39.44 54.46
CA GLU A 564 -6.82 39.13 55.38
C GLU A 564 -6.13 37.78 55.08
N SER A 565 -6.12 37.35 53.81
CA SER A 565 -5.69 36.02 53.39
C SER A 565 -4.65 36.05 52.27
N ALA A 566 -3.63 35.20 52.36
CA ALA A 566 -2.67 34.95 51.28
C ALA A 566 -3.00 33.66 50.52
N GLY A 567 -2.44 33.52 49.32
CA GLY A 567 -2.37 32.22 48.63
C GLY A 567 -1.71 31.14 49.49
N LEU A 568 -2.16 29.89 49.36
CA LEU A 568 -1.69 28.77 50.19
C LEU A 568 -0.21 28.44 49.99
N LEU A 569 0.34 28.81 48.83
CA LEU A 569 1.74 28.61 48.43
C LEU A 569 2.56 29.91 48.53
N GLN A 570 2.12 30.89 49.32
CA GLN A 570 2.89 32.11 49.52
C GLN A 570 4.31 31.80 50.04
N GLY A 571 5.33 32.30 49.33
CA GLY A 571 6.75 32.06 49.66
C GLY A 571 7.31 30.74 49.16
N ASP A 572 6.57 29.98 48.34
CA ASP A 572 7.06 28.74 47.76
C ASP A 572 8.21 29.02 46.75
N ALA A 573 9.38 28.42 47.02
CA ALA A 573 10.59 28.65 46.24
C ALA A 573 10.50 28.05 44.83
N THR A 574 9.73 26.98 44.65
CA THR A 574 9.54 26.33 43.35
C THR A 574 8.76 27.22 42.40
N LEU A 575 7.66 27.82 42.85
CA LEU A 575 6.87 28.77 42.05
C LEU A 575 7.70 30.02 41.64
N SER A 576 8.51 30.53 42.56
CA SER A 576 9.42 31.66 42.29
C SER A 576 10.52 31.30 41.28
N SER A 577 11.04 30.07 41.35
CA SER A 577 12.05 29.57 40.41
C SER A 577 11.47 29.43 39.00
N ILE A 578 10.27 28.86 38.86
CA ILE A 578 9.55 28.76 37.57
C ILE A 578 9.39 30.16 36.96
N LYS A 579 8.83 31.10 37.71
CA LYS A 579 8.61 32.48 37.25
C LYS A 579 9.92 33.14 36.81
N SER A 580 10.97 33.02 37.61
CA SER A 580 12.27 33.62 37.31
C SER A 580 12.91 33.05 36.05
N SER A 581 12.86 31.73 35.89
CA SER A 581 13.34 31.00 34.71
C SER A 581 12.62 31.44 33.43
N MET A 582 11.30 31.56 33.48
CA MET A 582 10.49 32.01 32.33
C MET A 582 10.74 33.49 31.99
N VAL A 583 10.81 34.37 32.99
CA VAL A 583 11.07 35.81 32.77
C VAL A 583 12.49 36.07 32.27
N SER A 584 13.46 35.22 32.63
CA SER A 584 14.84 35.33 32.13
C SER A 584 14.91 35.26 30.60
N ILE A 585 14.13 34.36 29.97
CA ILE A 585 14.10 34.20 28.51
C ILE A 585 13.58 35.47 27.82
N LEU A 586 12.60 36.17 28.43
CA LEU A 586 12.04 37.41 27.88
C LEU A 586 13.05 38.56 27.82
N THR A 587 14.01 38.57 28.75
CA THR A 587 14.96 39.68 28.92
C THR A 587 16.33 39.41 28.30
N GLN A 588 16.61 38.18 27.87
CA GLN A 588 17.88 37.85 27.24
C GLN A 588 17.92 38.28 25.76
N SER A 589 19.11 38.65 25.29
CA SER A 589 19.37 38.82 23.86
C SER A 589 19.59 37.46 23.19
N ILE A 590 18.90 37.18 22.10
CA ILE A 590 19.04 35.97 21.29
C ILE A 590 20.30 36.06 20.42
N THR A 591 21.24 35.15 20.65
CA THR A 591 22.51 35.05 19.90
C THR A 591 22.26 34.66 18.44
N GLY A 592 22.99 35.27 17.51
CA GLY A 592 22.88 34.99 16.07
C GLY A 592 21.91 35.93 15.32
N LEU A 593 21.18 36.79 16.05
CA LEU A 593 20.30 37.82 15.49
C LEU A 593 20.90 39.23 15.57
N PRO A 594 20.53 40.13 14.64
CA PRO A 594 20.95 41.53 14.70
C PRO A 594 20.37 42.23 15.92
N SER A 595 21.08 43.23 16.45
CA SER A 595 20.67 43.98 17.66
C SER A 595 19.32 44.71 17.55
N SER A 596 18.79 44.85 16.32
CA SER A 596 17.46 45.42 16.07
C SER A 596 16.32 44.41 16.23
N LEU A 597 16.60 43.10 16.32
CA LEU A 597 15.61 42.01 16.35
C LEU A 597 16.02 40.84 17.26
N ASN A 598 16.88 41.07 18.25
CA ASN A 598 17.40 40.01 19.12
C ASN A 598 16.66 39.89 20.46
N SER A 599 15.49 40.49 20.64
CA SER A 599 14.65 40.33 21.83
C SER A 599 13.16 40.41 21.50
N LEU A 600 12.31 39.73 22.28
CA LEU A 600 10.86 39.67 22.05
C LEU A 600 10.19 41.06 22.09
N SER A 601 10.69 41.98 22.92
CA SER A 601 10.21 43.37 22.94
C SER A 601 10.42 44.13 21.64
N LEU A 602 11.46 43.80 20.86
CA LEU A 602 11.75 44.46 19.57
C LEU A 602 10.80 44.00 18.45
N ILE A 603 10.07 42.92 18.65
CA ILE A 603 9.01 42.45 17.75
C ILE A 603 7.61 42.77 18.28
N GLY A 604 7.50 43.61 19.31
CA GLY A 604 6.21 44.04 19.88
C GLY A 604 5.67 43.16 21.00
N ILE A 605 6.40 42.16 21.49
CA ILE A 605 5.96 41.34 22.64
C ILE A 605 6.55 41.93 23.93
N ASN A 606 5.69 42.62 24.69
CA ASN A 606 6.10 43.41 25.84
C ASN A 606 5.58 42.79 27.15
N SER A 607 6.39 42.85 28.21
CA SER A 607 5.97 42.44 29.55
C SER A 607 5.28 43.60 30.28
N ILE A 608 4.16 43.30 30.94
CA ILE A 608 3.34 44.26 31.69
C ILE A 608 3.70 44.22 33.18
N ILE A 609 3.66 45.40 33.82
CA ILE A 609 3.61 45.58 35.27
C ILE A 609 2.30 46.30 35.60
N ASP A 610 1.44 45.68 36.40
CA ASP A 610 0.13 46.23 36.77
C ASP A 610 0.11 46.56 38.27
N TYR A 611 0.25 47.85 38.56
CA TYR A 611 0.26 48.36 39.94
C TYR A 611 -1.10 48.25 40.65
N ALA A 612 -2.20 48.04 39.91
CA ALA A 612 -3.53 47.86 40.46
C ALA A 612 -3.85 46.38 40.70
N ASP A 613 -3.35 45.50 39.84
CA ASP A 613 -3.59 44.06 39.89
C ASP A 613 -2.29 43.26 39.66
N HIS A 614 -1.59 42.98 40.76
CA HIS A 614 -0.30 42.28 40.74
C HIS A 614 -0.42 40.82 40.26
N SER A 615 -1.63 40.28 40.05
CA SER A 615 -1.81 38.97 39.39
C SER A 615 -1.28 38.98 37.94
N LYS A 616 -1.23 40.16 37.31
CA LYS A 616 -0.77 40.35 35.93
C LYS A 616 0.71 40.70 35.80
N ASP A 617 1.44 40.86 36.90
CA ASP A 617 2.85 41.25 36.87
C ASP A 617 3.72 40.21 36.16
N GLY A 618 4.34 40.63 35.05
CA GLY A 618 5.16 39.78 34.21
C GLY A 618 4.41 39.10 33.07
N THR A 619 3.09 39.30 32.93
CA THR A 619 2.33 38.86 31.74
C THR A 619 2.79 39.59 30.47
N LEU A 620 2.48 39.04 29.31
CA LEU A 620 2.84 39.54 28.00
C LEU A 620 1.62 40.16 27.27
N GLU A 621 1.90 41.21 26.52
CA GLU A 621 0.97 41.84 25.56
C GLU A 621 1.67 42.01 24.20
N LEU A 622 0.88 41.91 23.14
CA LEU A 622 1.34 42.04 21.76
C LEU A 622 0.94 43.39 21.17
N ASP A 623 1.93 44.19 20.79
CA ASP A 623 1.77 45.34 19.91
C ASP A 623 1.69 44.85 18.46
N THR A 624 0.47 44.78 17.93
CA THR A 624 0.20 44.27 16.59
C THR A 624 0.70 45.19 15.48
N GLU A 625 0.86 46.49 15.72
CA GLU A 625 1.43 47.40 14.72
C GLU A 625 2.93 47.15 14.55
N THR A 626 3.65 47.07 15.67
CA THR A 626 5.09 46.74 15.66
C THR A 626 5.32 45.35 15.08
N PHE A 627 4.53 44.35 15.51
CA PHE A 627 4.65 42.98 15.00
C PHE A 627 4.39 42.90 13.49
N GLN A 628 3.38 43.61 12.98
CA GLN A 628 3.08 43.67 11.54
C GLN A 628 4.20 44.34 10.74
N ASP A 629 4.83 45.40 11.26
CA ASP A 629 5.97 46.05 10.61
C ASP A 629 7.16 45.08 10.47
N VAL A 630 7.51 44.37 11.55
CA VAL A 630 8.59 43.36 11.50
C VAL A 630 8.23 42.21 10.56
N PHE A 631 6.99 41.73 10.57
CA PHE A 631 6.53 40.67 9.67
C PHE A 631 6.72 41.06 8.19
N ASN A 632 6.37 42.30 7.83
CA ASN A 632 6.45 42.79 6.46
C ASN A 632 7.89 43.12 6.03
N THR A 633 8.73 43.61 6.95
CA THR A 633 10.07 44.13 6.62
C THR A 633 11.19 43.11 6.84
N ASN A 634 11.07 42.22 7.83
CA ASN A 634 12.09 41.22 8.16
C ASN A 634 11.49 39.92 8.72
N PHE A 635 10.72 39.24 7.85
CA PHE A 635 10.09 37.97 8.19
C PHE A 635 11.06 36.89 8.67
N LEU A 636 12.25 36.75 8.05
CA LEU A 636 13.22 35.73 8.45
C LEU A 636 13.78 36.01 9.86
N GLY A 637 14.00 37.28 10.20
CA GLY A 637 14.37 37.70 11.55
C GLY A 637 13.26 37.39 12.56
N LEU A 638 12.00 37.68 12.20
CA LEU A 638 10.84 37.33 13.02
C LEU A 638 10.75 35.82 13.26
N ARG A 639 10.91 34.99 12.23
CA ARG A 639 10.90 33.53 12.36
C ARG A 639 12.00 33.06 13.32
N ARG A 640 13.24 33.50 13.09
CA ARG A 640 14.43 33.12 13.88
C ARG A 640 14.38 33.57 15.34
N ILE A 641 13.51 34.51 15.69
CA ILE A 641 13.32 34.90 17.09
C ILE A 641 12.56 33.84 17.90
N PHE A 642 11.85 32.92 17.24
CA PHE A 642 11.10 31.85 17.89
C PHE A 642 11.74 30.47 17.67
N ILE A 643 12.19 30.18 16.43
CA ILE A 643 12.69 28.86 16.04
C ILE A 643 14.18 28.66 16.36
N ALA A 644 14.61 27.40 16.40
CA ALA A 644 16.02 27.04 16.30
C ALA A 644 16.44 26.93 14.83
N GLU A 645 17.46 27.67 14.42
CA GLU A 645 17.94 27.63 13.03
C GLU A 645 19.47 27.73 12.97
N GLY A 646 20.06 26.94 12.07
CA GLY A 646 21.47 27.01 11.71
C GLY A 646 21.66 27.70 10.37
N SER A 647 22.64 28.60 10.28
CA SER A 647 23.04 29.24 9.01
C SER A 647 24.51 28.97 8.72
N THR A 648 24.82 28.48 7.53
CA THR A 648 26.17 28.12 7.11
C THR A 648 26.76 29.18 6.19
N THR A 649 28.08 29.32 6.20
CA THR A 649 28.80 30.18 5.24
C THR A 649 29.29 29.42 4.01
N ASP A 650 29.13 28.10 4.00
CA ASP A 650 29.63 27.18 2.97
C ASP A 650 28.44 26.41 2.38
N ALA A 651 28.42 26.25 1.05
CA ALA A 651 27.33 25.60 0.33
C ALA A 651 27.36 24.07 0.44
N ASP A 652 28.54 23.50 0.72
CA ASP A 652 28.70 22.05 0.89
C ASP A 652 28.33 21.58 2.31
N VAL A 653 28.11 22.51 3.24
CA VAL A 653 27.68 22.24 4.62
C VAL A 653 26.23 22.66 4.78
N GLU A 654 25.40 21.71 5.18
CA GLU A 654 23.98 21.89 5.44
C GLU A 654 23.68 21.61 6.91
N TYR A 655 22.90 22.49 7.53
CA TYR A 655 22.34 22.27 8.86
C TYR A 655 21.11 21.35 8.75
N ILE A 656 21.12 20.24 9.48
CA ILE A 656 20.02 19.26 9.45
C ILE A 656 19.18 19.36 10.72
N SER A 657 19.82 19.26 11.89
CA SER A 657 19.10 19.29 13.16
C SER A 657 20.03 19.61 14.32
N HIS A 658 19.45 19.71 15.51
CA HIS A 658 20.15 19.94 16.76
C HIS A 658 19.51 19.11 17.87
N GLY A 659 20.22 18.97 18.99
CA GLY A 659 19.69 18.41 20.22
C GLY A 659 19.38 19.50 21.26
N ASP A 660 18.81 19.08 22.39
CA ASP A 660 18.50 19.96 23.53
C ASP A 660 19.77 20.48 24.26
N GLU A 661 20.90 19.80 24.07
CA GLU A 661 22.22 20.20 24.60
C GLU A 661 22.98 21.15 23.66
N THR A 662 22.58 21.26 22.39
CA THR A 662 23.23 22.16 21.43
C THR A 662 23.04 23.61 21.87
N LYS A 663 24.13 24.38 21.99
CA LYS A 663 24.05 25.78 22.44
C LYS A 663 23.97 26.74 21.26
N ALA A 664 23.40 27.93 21.46
CA ALA A 664 23.49 29.01 20.47
C ALA A 664 24.93 29.52 20.36
N GLY A 665 25.41 29.76 19.14
CA GLY A 665 26.79 30.19 18.91
C GLY A 665 27.28 30.02 17.47
N GLU A 666 28.50 30.47 17.20
CA GLU A 666 29.20 30.24 15.93
C GLU A 666 30.21 29.11 16.11
N TYR A 667 30.18 28.13 15.21
CA TYR A 667 31.03 26.95 15.23
C TYR A 667 31.75 26.80 13.89
N VAL A 668 33.06 26.57 13.92
CA VAL A 668 33.86 26.29 12.72
C VAL A 668 33.71 24.83 12.32
N VAL A 669 33.41 24.52 11.07
CA VAL A 669 33.30 23.14 10.59
C VAL A 669 34.60 22.76 9.91
N ASN A 670 35.25 21.68 10.34
CA ASN A 670 36.50 21.23 9.77
C ASN A 670 36.40 19.76 9.38
N ILE A 671 36.57 19.45 8.10
CA ILE A 671 36.46 18.11 7.53
C ILE A 671 37.86 17.53 7.35
N THR A 672 38.15 16.41 8.02
CA THR A 672 39.42 15.70 7.89
C THR A 672 39.35 14.58 6.84
N ARG A 673 38.14 14.13 6.48
CA ARG A 673 37.89 13.16 5.41
C ARG A 673 36.46 13.30 4.87
N ALA A 674 36.29 13.34 3.55
CA ALA A 674 34.97 13.32 2.92
C ALA A 674 34.40 11.88 2.86
N ALA A 675 33.08 11.76 2.78
CA ALA A 675 32.42 10.46 2.68
C ALA A 675 32.58 9.84 1.30
N THR A 676 32.66 8.51 1.22
CA THR A 676 32.70 7.75 -0.05
C THR A 676 31.66 6.62 -0.03
N ARG A 677 31.22 6.21 -1.22
CA ARG A 677 30.32 5.04 -1.41
C ARG A 677 31.16 3.77 -1.54
N ALA A 678 30.61 2.64 -1.11
CA ALA A 678 31.21 1.35 -1.44
C ALA A 678 31.09 1.10 -2.94
N SER A 679 32.17 0.66 -3.58
CA SER A 679 32.16 0.40 -5.02
C SER A 679 33.18 -0.67 -5.43
N VAL A 680 32.88 -1.33 -6.53
CA VAL A 680 33.83 -2.18 -7.26
C VAL A 680 33.72 -1.88 -8.74
N THR A 681 34.87 -1.78 -9.40
CA THR A 681 34.98 -1.61 -10.85
C THR A 681 35.74 -2.81 -11.40
N GLY A 682 35.18 -3.45 -12.42
CA GLY A 682 35.83 -4.54 -13.14
C GLY A 682 37.09 -4.05 -13.84
N THR A 683 38.10 -4.90 -13.97
CA THR A 683 39.33 -4.55 -14.69
C THR A 683 39.32 -4.94 -16.17
N GLU A 684 38.31 -5.71 -16.59
CA GLU A 684 38.14 -6.14 -17.99
C GLU A 684 37.15 -5.24 -18.73
N VAL A 685 37.46 -4.95 -20.00
CA VAL A 685 36.64 -4.10 -20.87
C VAL A 685 35.62 -4.98 -21.60
N LEU A 686 34.33 -4.82 -21.27
CA LEU A 686 33.24 -5.66 -21.77
C LEU A 686 32.51 -5.06 -22.99
N THR A 687 33.21 -4.26 -23.82
CA THR A 687 32.60 -3.62 -24.99
C THR A 687 32.03 -4.61 -26.03
N SER A 688 32.46 -5.86 -25.99
CA SER A 688 31.95 -6.95 -26.85
C SER A 688 31.08 -7.95 -26.08
N GLY A 689 30.77 -7.68 -24.82
CA GLY A 689 30.09 -8.61 -23.93
C GLY A 689 30.97 -9.73 -23.38
N ILE A 690 30.35 -10.66 -22.64
CA ILE A 690 30.94 -11.95 -22.27
C ILE A 690 30.76 -12.94 -23.44
N GLY A 691 31.75 -13.80 -23.71
CA GLY A 691 31.72 -14.71 -24.85
C GLY A 691 30.58 -15.72 -24.77
N ALA A 692 29.94 -16.08 -25.88
CA ALA A 692 28.77 -16.99 -25.94
C ALA A 692 28.99 -18.42 -25.35
N SER A 693 30.23 -18.76 -24.97
CA SER A 693 30.61 -20.05 -24.36
C SER A 693 30.83 -19.96 -22.85
N ASP A 694 30.91 -18.74 -22.32
CA ASP A 694 31.35 -18.45 -20.98
C ASP A 694 30.12 -18.15 -20.13
N LEU A 695 29.75 -19.10 -19.26
CA LEU A 695 28.67 -18.95 -18.29
C LEU A 695 29.25 -18.39 -17.00
N GLU A 696 28.78 -17.23 -16.57
CA GLU A 696 29.30 -16.55 -15.38
C GLU A 696 28.16 -16.20 -14.44
N THR A 697 28.30 -16.55 -13.17
CA THR A 697 27.34 -16.21 -12.12
C THR A 697 27.97 -15.14 -11.25
N LEU A 698 27.35 -13.97 -11.19
CA LEU A 698 27.70 -12.90 -10.28
C LEU A 698 26.82 -12.99 -9.04
N THR A 699 27.41 -13.27 -7.89
CA THR A 699 26.74 -13.22 -6.60
C THR A 699 27.08 -11.92 -5.89
N ILE A 700 26.07 -11.18 -5.45
CA ILE A 700 26.21 -9.93 -4.70
C ILE A 700 25.57 -10.15 -3.33
N THR A 701 26.26 -9.76 -2.27
CA THR A 701 25.77 -9.93 -0.89
C THR A 701 25.76 -8.59 -0.16
N GLN A 702 24.64 -8.22 0.45
CA GLN A 702 24.46 -7.01 1.25
C GLN A 702 23.79 -7.38 2.58
N GLY A 703 24.55 -7.41 3.67
CA GLY A 703 24.07 -7.96 4.94
C GLY A 703 23.64 -9.41 4.76
N ASP A 704 22.38 -9.72 5.10
CA ASP A 704 21.79 -11.06 4.95
C ASP A 704 21.17 -11.31 3.56
N LYS A 705 21.18 -10.31 2.67
CA LYS A 705 20.62 -10.40 1.31
C LYS A 705 21.65 -10.94 0.34
N VAL A 706 21.28 -11.93 -0.48
CA VAL A 706 22.11 -12.47 -1.55
C VAL A 706 21.35 -12.40 -2.89
N ALA A 707 21.94 -11.73 -3.87
CA ALA A 707 21.53 -11.73 -5.27
C ALA A 707 22.47 -12.66 -6.05
N ALA A 708 21.95 -13.52 -6.91
CA ALA A 708 22.78 -14.37 -7.78
C ALA A 708 22.31 -14.23 -9.23
N VAL A 709 23.07 -13.49 -10.03
CA VAL A 709 22.78 -13.21 -11.42
C VAL A 709 23.54 -14.20 -12.28
N VAL A 710 22.83 -15.05 -13.02
CA VAL A 710 23.47 -15.91 -14.04
C VAL A 710 23.51 -15.14 -15.35
N LEU A 711 24.72 -14.82 -15.81
CA LEU A 711 24.98 -14.16 -17.07
C LEU A 711 25.27 -15.23 -18.13
N ASN A 712 24.71 -15.03 -19.33
CA ASN A 712 24.78 -15.95 -20.48
C ASN A 712 23.99 -17.27 -20.35
N GLY A 713 22.97 -17.30 -19.48
CA GLY A 713 22.22 -18.50 -19.12
C GLY A 713 20.94 -18.79 -19.91
N ALA A 714 20.86 -18.55 -21.23
CA ALA A 714 19.83 -19.15 -22.09
C ALA A 714 20.14 -18.97 -23.59
N SER A 715 20.22 -20.10 -24.31
CA SER A 715 20.17 -20.24 -25.78
C SER A 715 21.16 -19.42 -26.63
N GLY A 716 22.26 -20.04 -27.04
CA GLY A 716 22.71 -20.13 -28.45
C GLY A 716 22.95 -18.87 -29.31
N GLU A 717 22.82 -17.66 -28.79
CA GLU A 717 23.03 -16.40 -29.53
C GLU A 717 24.17 -15.57 -28.91
N ASN A 718 24.73 -14.67 -29.71
CA ASN A 718 25.98 -13.95 -29.43
C ASN A 718 25.95 -13.24 -28.05
N GLY A 719 26.69 -13.78 -27.07
CA GLY A 719 27.16 -13.19 -25.80
C GLY A 719 26.50 -11.91 -25.25
N SER A 720 26.12 -11.90 -23.96
CA SER A 720 25.52 -10.74 -23.29
C SER A 720 26.41 -9.50 -23.38
N SER A 721 25.91 -8.40 -23.97
CA SER A 721 26.61 -7.11 -24.00
C SER A 721 26.75 -6.51 -22.60
N ILE A 722 27.64 -5.54 -22.40
CA ILE A 722 27.74 -4.85 -21.10
C ILE A 722 26.41 -4.21 -20.66
N ASP A 723 25.59 -3.76 -21.61
CA ASP A 723 24.28 -3.18 -21.31
C ASP A 723 23.29 -4.27 -20.86
N ASP A 724 23.34 -5.45 -21.47
CA ASP A 724 22.53 -6.60 -21.04
C ASP A 724 22.96 -7.08 -19.64
N ILE A 725 24.26 -7.07 -19.35
CA ILE A 725 24.81 -7.42 -18.04
C ILE A 725 24.35 -6.42 -16.98
N VAL A 726 24.47 -5.12 -17.24
CA VAL A 726 24.00 -4.06 -16.32
C VAL A 726 22.50 -4.21 -16.06
N ASN A 727 21.70 -4.45 -17.10
CA ASN A 727 20.25 -4.63 -16.96
C ASN A 727 19.89 -5.89 -16.19
N ALA A 728 20.54 -7.02 -16.47
CA ALA A 728 20.32 -8.27 -15.75
C ALA A 728 20.68 -8.14 -14.26
N VAL A 729 21.78 -7.46 -13.95
CA VAL A 729 22.20 -7.24 -12.57
C VAL A 729 21.25 -6.28 -11.84
N ASN A 730 20.87 -5.16 -12.44
CA ASN A 730 19.91 -4.24 -11.80
C ASN A 730 18.54 -4.90 -11.62
N SER A 731 18.05 -5.65 -12.61
CA SER A 731 16.79 -6.39 -12.50
C SER A 731 16.78 -7.39 -11.34
N GLU A 732 17.90 -8.05 -11.07
CA GLU A 732 18.03 -8.96 -9.93
C GLU A 732 18.23 -8.21 -8.61
N LEU A 733 18.90 -7.04 -8.61
CA LEU A 733 19.07 -6.21 -7.42
C LEU A 733 17.74 -5.59 -6.95
N ASP A 734 16.85 -5.30 -7.88
CA ASP A 734 15.50 -4.80 -7.62
C ASP A 734 14.49 -5.90 -7.23
N ALA A 735 14.84 -7.18 -7.42
CA ALA A 735 13.94 -8.30 -7.15
C ALA A 735 13.68 -8.53 -5.64
N GLU A 736 12.45 -8.93 -5.30
CA GLU A 736 12.00 -9.24 -3.94
C GLU A 736 11.34 -10.64 -3.87
N TYR A 737 11.70 -11.46 -2.87
CA TYR A 737 11.25 -12.84 -2.70
C TYR A 737 10.72 -13.08 -1.28
N SER A 738 9.79 -14.02 -1.08
CA SER A 738 9.19 -14.30 0.24
C SER A 738 9.64 -15.60 0.91
N GLN A 739 9.92 -16.69 0.17
CA GLN A 739 10.29 -18.00 0.77
C GLN A 739 10.99 -18.94 -0.24
N SER A 740 11.99 -19.72 0.17
CA SER A 740 12.52 -20.84 -0.65
C SER A 740 12.56 -22.16 0.13
N ILE A 741 12.10 -23.24 -0.52
CA ILE A 741 12.06 -24.62 -0.02
C ILE A 741 12.89 -25.54 -0.93
N MET A 742 13.53 -26.57 -0.37
CA MET A 742 14.44 -27.47 -1.10
C MET A 742 14.18 -28.92 -0.72
N GLY A 743 14.17 -29.81 -1.70
CA GLY A 743 14.06 -31.25 -1.53
C GLY A 743 15.31 -31.85 -0.89
N ASN A 744 15.14 -32.96 -0.16
CA ASN A 744 16.21 -33.56 0.64
C ASN A 744 16.87 -34.79 0.01
N VAL A 745 16.47 -35.19 -1.21
CA VAL A 745 17.09 -36.31 -1.93
C VAL A 745 17.94 -35.80 -3.07
N LYS A 746 19.23 -36.14 -3.03
CA LYS A 746 20.20 -35.78 -4.06
C LYS A 746 19.93 -36.63 -5.32
N ASN A 747 19.72 -35.97 -6.44
CA ASN A 747 19.56 -36.63 -7.73
C ASN A 747 20.82 -36.44 -8.58
N THR A 748 21.32 -37.56 -9.13
CA THR A 748 22.60 -37.62 -9.85
C THR A 748 22.49 -38.47 -11.12
N THR A 749 23.49 -38.44 -11.99
CA THR A 749 23.55 -39.30 -13.18
C THR A 749 24.32 -40.60 -12.96
N ASP A 750 24.82 -40.84 -11.75
CA ASP A 750 25.67 -41.98 -11.39
C ASP A 750 25.38 -42.51 -9.98
N ALA A 751 25.63 -43.81 -9.75
CA ALA A 751 25.37 -44.47 -8.47
C ALA A 751 26.27 -43.97 -7.32
N ASP A 752 27.44 -43.43 -7.64
CA ASP A 752 28.40 -42.91 -6.66
C ASP A 752 28.06 -41.48 -6.20
N GLN A 753 26.96 -40.91 -6.70
CA GLN A 753 26.42 -39.58 -6.38
C GLN A 753 27.39 -38.41 -6.67
N THR A 754 28.23 -38.57 -7.70
CA THR A 754 29.30 -37.62 -8.01
C THR A 754 28.90 -36.52 -8.99
N THR A 755 27.94 -36.77 -9.88
CA THR A 755 27.49 -35.83 -10.93
C THR A 755 26.03 -35.49 -10.73
N ALA A 756 25.73 -34.25 -10.33
CA ALA A 756 24.36 -33.75 -10.14
C ALA A 756 23.55 -33.80 -11.45
N ILE A 757 22.24 -34.03 -11.34
CA ILE A 757 21.35 -33.83 -12.49
C ILE A 757 21.19 -32.33 -12.78
N THR A 758 20.86 -32.02 -14.04
CA THR A 758 20.48 -30.67 -14.49
C THR A 758 19.09 -30.74 -15.11
N ASN A 759 18.50 -29.59 -15.44
CA ASN A 759 17.23 -29.54 -16.15
C ASN A 759 17.27 -30.28 -17.52
N ASN A 760 18.45 -30.42 -18.12
CA ASN A 760 18.68 -31.11 -19.40
C ASN A 760 18.96 -32.61 -19.25
N THR A 761 19.01 -33.14 -18.02
CA THR A 761 19.23 -34.57 -17.80
C THR A 761 18.00 -35.38 -18.22
N THR A 762 18.20 -36.49 -18.95
CA THR A 762 17.10 -37.38 -19.37
C THR A 762 16.66 -38.30 -18.24
N TRP A 763 15.36 -38.58 -18.15
CA TRP A 763 14.76 -39.37 -17.06
C TRP A 763 15.38 -40.76 -16.86
N SER A 764 15.78 -41.43 -17.96
CA SER A 764 16.37 -42.78 -17.91
C SER A 764 17.77 -42.82 -17.30
N SER A 765 18.42 -41.67 -17.11
CA SER A 765 19.80 -41.56 -16.59
C SER A 765 19.88 -41.21 -15.10
N ILE A 766 18.74 -41.02 -14.44
CA ILE A 766 18.68 -40.50 -13.07
C ILE A 766 18.93 -41.61 -12.04
N TYR A 767 19.75 -41.26 -11.04
CA TYR A 767 19.96 -41.98 -9.80
C TYR A 767 19.54 -41.09 -8.63
N SER A 768 18.57 -41.54 -7.83
CA SER A 768 18.10 -40.86 -6.62
C SER A 768 18.73 -41.54 -5.40
N GLY A 769 19.51 -40.79 -4.61
CA GLY A 769 20.20 -41.33 -3.43
C GLY A 769 21.16 -42.50 -3.73
N GLY A 770 21.75 -42.52 -4.94
CA GLY A 770 22.65 -43.58 -5.40
C GLY A 770 21.95 -44.83 -5.97
N VAL A 771 20.62 -44.86 -6.03
CA VAL A 771 19.83 -45.95 -6.64
C VAL A 771 19.29 -45.49 -7.99
N SER A 772 19.40 -46.33 -9.02
CA SER A 772 18.84 -46.00 -10.35
C SER A 772 17.33 -45.82 -10.25
N ALA A 773 16.80 -44.72 -10.81
CA ALA A 773 15.38 -44.39 -10.82
C ALA A 773 14.50 -45.46 -11.50
N GLY A 774 15.10 -46.30 -12.36
CA GLY A 774 14.44 -47.46 -12.96
C GLY A 774 13.46 -47.13 -14.09
N LEU A 775 13.51 -45.92 -14.63
CA LEU A 775 12.67 -45.46 -15.74
C LEU A 775 13.24 -45.92 -17.08
N VAL A 776 12.44 -46.65 -17.87
CA VAL A 776 12.87 -47.29 -19.13
C VAL A 776 12.31 -46.52 -20.33
N GLY A 777 13.11 -46.35 -21.39
CA GLY A 777 12.67 -45.70 -22.62
C GLY A 777 11.56 -46.49 -23.34
N GLY A 778 10.57 -45.77 -23.85
CA GLY A 778 9.38 -46.32 -24.52
C GLY A 778 8.24 -46.77 -23.59
N GLU A 779 8.36 -46.59 -22.28
CA GLU A 779 7.26 -46.72 -21.30
C GLU A 779 6.81 -45.35 -20.79
N SER A 780 5.55 -45.25 -20.37
CA SER A 780 4.99 -44.00 -19.83
C SER A 780 4.90 -44.06 -18.31
N TYR A 781 5.32 -42.98 -17.67
CA TYR A 781 5.31 -42.81 -16.22
C TYR A 781 4.66 -41.48 -15.84
N VAL A 782 4.06 -41.40 -14.66
CA VAL A 782 3.38 -40.19 -14.16
C VAL A 782 4.03 -39.76 -12.87
N ILE A 783 4.36 -38.48 -12.78
CA ILE A 783 4.74 -37.79 -11.53
C ILE A 783 3.53 -36.96 -11.13
N GLU A 784 3.05 -37.13 -9.90
CA GLU A 784 1.97 -36.31 -9.34
C GLU A 784 2.56 -35.39 -8.28
N PHE A 785 2.00 -34.20 -8.10
CA PHE A 785 2.42 -33.30 -7.02
C PHE A 785 1.24 -32.51 -6.47
N ASN A 786 1.26 -32.27 -5.15
CA ASN A 786 0.22 -31.54 -4.42
C ASN A 786 0.87 -30.58 -3.42
N GLY A 787 0.25 -29.46 -3.09
CA GLY A 787 0.80 -28.51 -2.12
C GLY A 787 -0.09 -27.29 -1.92
N HIS A 788 0.47 -26.16 -1.48
CA HIS A 788 -0.26 -24.92 -1.24
C HIS A 788 0.52 -23.70 -1.74
N ARG A 789 -0.20 -22.76 -2.36
CA ARG A 789 0.30 -21.42 -2.73
C ARG A 789 0.54 -20.57 -1.50
N LYS A 790 1.15 -19.40 -1.69
CA LYS A 790 1.42 -18.43 -0.61
C LYS A 790 0.18 -18.03 0.20
N ASN A 791 -0.99 -18.00 -0.44
CA ASN A 791 -2.28 -17.65 0.17
C ASN A 791 -2.98 -18.84 0.86
N GLY A 792 -2.34 -20.01 0.91
CA GLY A 792 -2.90 -21.24 1.47
C GLY A 792 -3.87 -21.99 0.54
N ALA A 793 -4.04 -21.58 -0.72
CA ALA A 793 -4.84 -22.30 -1.70
C ALA A 793 -4.12 -23.59 -2.13
N SER A 794 -4.81 -24.73 -2.12
CA SER A 794 -4.23 -26.00 -2.53
C SER A 794 -3.89 -26.00 -4.04
N VAL A 795 -2.73 -26.57 -4.36
CA VAL A 795 -2.23 -26.84 -5.70
C VAL A 795 -2.18 -28.35 -5.90
N SER A 796 -2.57 -28.82 -7.08
CA SER A 796 -2.31 -30.18 -7.50
C SER A 796 -2.02 -30.22 -8.99
N GLY A 797 -1.14 -31.13 -9.41
CA GLY A 797 -0.74 -31.28 -10.79
C GLY A 797 -0.11 -32.63 -11.06
N SER A 798 0.13 -32.90 -12.34
CA SER A 798 0.86 -34.09 -12.75
C SER A 798 1.69 -33.81 -14.00
N TYR A 799 2.80 -34.51 -14.13
CA TYR A 799 3.67 -34.50 -15.30
C TYR A 799 3.79 -35.92 -15.85
N ASN A 800 3.43 -36.09 -17.13
CA ASN A 800 3.52 -37.36 -17.83
C ASN A 800 4.86 -37.45 -18.57
N ILE A 801 5.67 -38.42 -18.19
CA ILE A 801 6.85 -38.84 -18.94
C ILE A 801 6.37 -39.80 -20.02
N SER A 802 6.46 -39.40 -21.29
CA SER A 802 6.03 -40.23 -22.42
C SER A 802 7.15 -41.11 -22.97
N ASP A 803 8.40 -40.65 -22.85
CA ASP A 803 9.59 -41.45 -23.16
C ASP A 803 10.80 -41.01 -22.32
N ALA A 804 11.16 -41.83 -21.34
CA ALA A 804 12.23 -41.52 -20.40
C ALA A 804 13.63 -41.38 -21.05
N ALA A 805 13.84 -41.89 -22.27
CA ALA A 805 15.12 -41.82 -22.96
C ALA A 805 15.35 -40.50 -23.72
N SER A 806 14.29 -39.74 -24.02
CA SER A 806 14.36 -38.53 -24.85
C SER A 806 13.87 -37.27 -24.13
N GLU A 807 13.00 -37.39 -23.14
CA GLU A 807 12.52 -36.27 -22.33
C GLU A 807 13.45 -35.95 -21.15
N THR A 808 13.50 -34.67 -20.76
CA THR A 808 14.38 -34.15 -19.71
C THR A 808 13.59 -33.66 -18.48
N VAL A 809 14.31 -33.42 -17.37
CA VAL A 809 13.73 -32.94 -16.11
C VAL A 809 13.07 -31.55 -16.23
N GLN A 810 13.47 -30.71 -17.19
CA GLN A 810 12.89 -29.39 -17.45
C GLN A 810 11.36 -29.41 -17.58
N GLY A 811 10.80 -30.48 -18.16
CA GLY A 811 9.35 -30.61 -18.31
C GLY A 811 8.62 -30.68 -16.96
N LEU A 812 9.20 -31.36 -15.96
CA LEU A 812 8.65 -31.40 -14.60
C LEU A 812 8.80 -30.04 -13.90
N LEU A 813 9.96 -29.39 -14.01
CA LEU A 813 10.20 -28.09 -13.35
C LEU A 813 9.15 -27.06 -13.82
N SER A 814 8.96 -26.99 -15.14
CA SER A 814 7.98 -26.08 -15.77
C SER A 814 6.53 -26.45 -15.40
N ALA A 815 6.23 -27.76 -15.28
CA ALA A 815 4.90 -28.21 -14.86
C ALA A 815 4.58 -27.83 -13.41
N ILE A 816 5.59 -27.84 -12.53
CA ILE A 816 5.43 -27.39 -11.14
C ILE A 816 5.26 -25.86 -11.12
N GLU A 817 6.12 -25.08 -11.79
CA GLU A 817 5.98 -23.60 -11.86
C GLU A 817 4.58 -23.19 -12.33
N SER A 818 4.13 -23.81 -13.42
CA SER A 818 2.80 -23.56 -14.00
C SER A 818 1.66 -23.88 -13.02
N ALA A 819 1.77 -24.96 -12.24
CA ALA A 819 0.74 -25.33 -11.27
C ALA A 819 0.66 -24.36 -10.07
N TYR A 820 1.76 -23.66 -9.77
CA TYR A 820 1.81 -22.60 -8.76
C TYR A 820 1.56 -21.21 -9.36
N ASN A 821 0.99 -21.12 -10.57
CA ASN A 821 0.75 -19.88 -11.29
C ASN A 821 2.01 -19.00 -11.43
N ASN A 822 3.18 -19.63 -11.59
CA ASN A 822 4.47 -18.94 -11.66
C ASN A 822 4.75 -18.02 -10.46
N GLU A 823 4.03 -18.18 -9.34
CA GLU A 823 4.38 -17.54 -8.07
C GLU A 823 5.67 -18.11 -7.49
N VAL A 824 6.15 -19.22 -8.05
CA VAL A 824 7.40 -19.87 -7.70
C VAL A 824 8.31 -20.07 -8.90
N SER A 825 9.62 -20.01 -8.66
CA SER A 825 10.68 -20.52 -9.54
C SER A 825 11.10 -21.90 -9.08
N VAL A 826 11.21 -22.87 -9.98
CA VAL A 826 11.58 -24.27 -9.69
C VAL A 826 12.86 -24.63 -10.43
N SER A 827 13.91 -24.99 -9.69
CA SER A 827 15.23 -25.28 -10.25
C SER A 827 15.88 -26.52 -9.63
N LEU A 828 17.02 -26.92 -10.18
CA LEU A 828 17.92 -27.89 -9.56
C LEU A 828 19.16 -27.14 -9.08
N ASP A 829 19.55 -27.32 -7.80
CA ASP A 829 20.77 -26.72 -7.27
C ASP A 829 22.03 -27.38 -7.85
N THR A 830 23.20 -26.83 -7.51
CA THR A 830 24.49 -27.37 -7.95
C THR A 830 24.78 -28.79 -7.48
N ASN A 831 24.03 -29.30 -6.49
CA ASN A 831 24.17 -30.64 -5.95
C ASN A 831 23.10 -31.61 -6.49
N GLY A 832 22.13 -31.14 -7.28
CA GLY A 832 21.06 -31.95 -7.84
C GLY A 832 19.84 -32.13 -6.92
N TYR A 833 19.63 -31.21 -5.98
CA TYR A 833 18.39 -31.09 -5.20
C TYR A 833 17.38 -30.23 -5.94
N LEU A 834 16.09 -30.56 -5.80
CA LEU A 834 15.01 -29.72 -6.29
C LEU A 834 14.84 -28.51 -5.38
N VAL A 835 14.82 -27.31 -5.94
CA VAL A 835 14.64 -26.04 -5.21
C VAL A 835 13.40 -25.35 -5.76
N ILE A 836 12.56 -24.82 -4.86
CA ILE A 836 11.38 -24.03 -5.21
C ILE A 836 11.45 -22.72 -4.43
N THR A 837 11.26 -21.60 -5.11
CA THR A 837 11.39 -20.26 -4.53
C THR A 837 10.15 -19.45 -4.84
N ASP A 838 9.41 -18.99 -3.84
CA ASP A 838 8.35 -18.00 -3.97
C ASP A 838 8.95 -16.66 -4.41
N ILE A 839 8.66 -16.29 -5.66
CA ILE A 839 9.18 -15.09 -6.30
C ILE A 839 8.27 -13.87 -6.11
N THR A 840 7.32 -13.94 -5.18
CA THR A 840 6.40 -12.85 -4.87
C THR A 840 6.63 -12.31 -3.46
N THR A 841 6.33 -11.02 -3.23
CA THR A 841 6.51 -10.37 -1.92
C THR A 841 5.48 -10.83 -0.88
N GLY A 842 5.86 -10.92 0.39
CA GLY A 842 4.95 -11.14 1.54
C GLY A 842 5.33 -12.33 2.44
N THR A 843 4.42 -12.77 3.30
CA THR A 843 4.52 -14.05 4.03
C THR A 843 4.07 -15.19 3.14
N SER A 844 4.82 -16.29 3.08
CA SER A 844 4.50 -17.44 2.24
C SER A 844 4.23 -18.71 3.06
N GLY A 845 3.25 -19.50 2.60
CA GLY A 845 2.86 -20.80 3.14
C GLY A 845 3.21 -21.96 2.20
N LEU A 846 4.23 -21.79 1.37
CA LEU A 846 4.55 -22.64 0.23
C LEU A 846 5.01 -24.05 0.64
N ASP A 847 4.26 -25.08 0.28
CA ASP A 847 4.68 -26.47 0.41
C ASP A 847 4.38 -27.27 -0.85
N ILE A 848 5.13 -28.34 -1.13
CA ILE A 848 4.83 -29.31 -2.17
C ILE A 848 5.24 -30.73 -1.75
N GLU A 849 4.39 -31.68 -2.09
CA GLU A 849 4.58 -33.12 -1.98
C GLU A 849 4.60 -33.69 -3.40
N ILE A 850 5.68 -34.39 -3.76
CA ILE A 850 5.85 -34.99 -5.09
C ILE A 850 5.80 -36.51 -4.96
N THR A 851 4.88 -37.13 -5.70
CA THR A 851 4.74 -38.58 -5.83
C THR A 851 5.36 -39.03 -7.15
N THR A 852 6.41 -39.85 -7.06
CA THR A 852 7.25 -40.25 -8.19
C THR A 852 7.11 -41.74 -8.55
N PRO A 853 7.31 -42.10 -9.83
CA PRO A 853 7.30 -43.48 -10.30
C PRO A 853 8.67 -44.18 -10.13
N GLY A 854 8.66 -45.49 -9.92
CA GLY A 854 9.89 -46.30 -9.81
C GLY A 854 10.65 -46.05 -8.50
N ALA A 855 11.96 -45.83 -8.61
CA ALA A 855 12.84 -45.45 -7.49
C ALA A 855 13.30 -43.98 -7.59
N LEU A 856 12.69 -43.19 -8.48
CA LEU A 856 12.90 -41.75 -8.56
C LEU A 856 12.39 -41.11 -7.27
N ASP A 857 13.15 -40.18 -6.69
CA ASP A 857 12.75 -39.47 -5.48
C ASP A 857 13.40 -38.08 -5.43
N PHE A 858 12.58 -37.04 -5.29
CA PHE A 858 13.02 -35.65 -5.13
C PHE A 858 13.07 -35.22 -3.65
N GLY A 859 12.68 -36.11 -2.74
CA GLY A 859 12.50 -35.80 -1.33
C GLY A 859 11.20 -35.05 -1.07
N ALA A 860 10.93 -34.76 0.21
CA ALA A 860 9.83 -33.86 0.55
C ALA A 860 10.30 -32.41 0.54
N VAL A 861 9.39 -31.51 0.14
CA VAL A 861 9.68 -30.12 -0.16
C VAL A 861 8.62 -29.26 0.58
N THR A 862 8.65 -29.22 1.91
CA THR A 862 7.64 -28.51 2.72
C THR A 862 8.24 -27.45 3.65
N THR A 863 7.45 -26.47 4.06
CA THR A 863 7.84 -25.37 5.00
C THR A 863 8.29 -25.84 6.38
N SER A 864 8.08 -27.11 6.71
CA SER A 864 8.53 -27.76 7.92
C SER A 864 9.32 -28.99 7.53
N ASN A 865 10.64 -28.87 7.45
CA ASN A 865 11.53 -30.03 7.37
C ASN A 865 11.45 -30.88 8.66
N LEU A 866 10.41 -31.71 8.73
CA LEU A 866 10.29 -32.91 9.55
C LEU A 866 9.84 -34.03 8.60
N VAL A 867 10.79 -34.66 7.91
CA VAL A 867 10.49 -35.69 6.91
C VAL A 867 11.18 -37.00 7.28
N GLY A 868 10.48 -38.12 7.12
CA GLY A 868 11.11 -39.38 6.72
C GLY A 868 11.36 -40.44 7.79
N SER A 869 11.62 -40.08 9.05
CA SER A 869 11.99 -41.12 10.02
C SER A 869 10.82 -41.99 10.48
N LYS A 870 11.03 -43.29 10.69
CA LYS A 870 10.11 -44.08 11.50
C LYS A 870 10.02 -43.40 12.87
N ARG A 871 8.80 -43.07 13.33
CA ARG A 871 8.58 -42.68 14.72
C ARG A 871 9.20 -43.77 15.60
N ASN A 872 10.26 -43.44 16.33
CA ASN A 872 10.82 -44.37 17.30
C ASN A 872 9.76 -44.61 18.36
N THR A 873 9.27 -45.85 18.45
CA THR A 873 8.15 -46.22 19.32
C THR A 873 8.60 -47.22 20.39
N LYS A 874 7.91 -47.21 21.52
CA LYS A 874 8.10 -48.11 22.64
C LYS A 874 7.15 -49.30 22.54
N GLY A 875 7.70 -50.51 22.65
CA GLY A 875 6.99 -51.77 22.89
C GLY A 875 5.70 -52.04 22.09
N GLY A 876 5.81 -52.55 20.87
CA GLY A 876 4.67 -53.00 20.06
C GLY A 876 3.96 -51.91 19.26
N GLY A 877 4.61 -50.75 19.06
CA GLY A 877 4.27 -49.80 18.00
C GLY A 877 3.15 -48.78 18.25
N THR A 878 2.79 -48.42 19.50
CA THR A 878 1.68 -47.46 19.74
C THR A 878 2.03 -46.17 20.48
N SER A 879 3.21 -46.03 21.10
CA SER A 879 3.62 -44.79 21.80
C SER A 879 5.02 -44.36 21.39
N ALA A 880 5.23 -43.06 21.10
CA ALA A 880 6.54 -42.50 20.80
C ALA A 880 7.48 -42.62 22.01
N ILE A 881 8.78 -42.76 21.76
CA ILE A 881 9.77 -42.62 22.83
C ILE A 881 9.82 -41.18 23.35
N VAL A 882 10.11 -41.05 24.64
CA VAL A 882 10.33 -39.77 25.31
C VAL A 882 11.73 -39.73 25.91
N GLU A 883 12.20 -38.54 26.28
CA GLU A 883 13.57 -38.30 26.77
C GLU A 883 13.93 -39.18 27.98
N THR A 884 12.93 -39.53 28.79
CA THR A 884 13.09 -40.38 29.98
C THR A 884 13.12 -41.89 29.70
N ASP A 885 12.88 -42.34 28.47
CA ASP A 885 12.98 -43.75 28.11
C ASP A 885 14.45 -44.20 28.06
N THR A 886 14.70 -45.48 28.32
CA THR A 886 16.06 -46.04 28.32
C THR A 886 16.43 -46.70 27.00
N TRP A 887 17.72 -46.69 26.67
CA TRP A 887 18.25 -47.46 25.54
C TRP A 887 17.99 -48.96 25.76
N GLY A 888 17.20 -49.57 24.86
CA GLY A 888 16.81 -50.99 24.89
C GLY A 888 15.29 -51.28 24.85
N VAL A 889 14.43 -50.26 24.89
CA VAL A 889 12.96 -50.40 24.87
C VAL A 889 12.31 -50.04 23.50
N LEU A 890 13.14 -49.78 22.49
CA LEU A 890 12.76 -49.40 21.12
C LEU A 890 12.26 -50.60 20.30
N ASP A 891 11.25 -50.39 19.46
CA ASP A 891 10.73 -51.42 18.53
C ASP A 891 11.42 -51.33 17.15
N GLY A 892 11.86 -52.47 16.60
CA GLY A 892 12.37 -52.53 15.20
C GLY A 892 13.84 -52.91 14.95
N GLY A 893 14.68 -53.11 15.96
CA GLY A 893 16.05 -53.63 15.77
C GLY A 893 16.86 -53.77 17.06
N SER A 894 17.60 -54.86 17.21
CA SER A 894 18.35 -55.16 18.44
C SER A 894 19.63 -54.32 18.53
N LEU A 895 19.62 -53.26 19.35
CA LEU A 895 20.84 -52.68 19.93
C LEU A 895 21.46 -53.67 20.93
N THR A 896 22.78 -53.79 20.92
CA THR A 896 23.51 -54.72 21.80
C THR A 896 24.37 -54.02 22.85
N GLY A 897 24.45 -52.68 22.80
CA GLY A 897 25.27 -51.85 23.67
C GLY A 897 26.69 -51.71 23.12
N GLY A 898 27.20 -50.48 23.09
CA GLY A 898 28.51 -50.12 22.54
C GLY A 898 28.50 -49.60 21.11
N GLU A 899 27.33 -49.51 20.45
CA GLU A 899 27.19 -48.86 19.14
C GLU A 899 27.38 -47.33 19.21
N VAL A 900 27.88 -46.72 18.14
CA VAL A 900 28.16 -45.27 18.08
C VAL A 900 27.15 -44.59 17.17
N ILE A 901 26.42 -43.62 17.71
CA ILE A 901 25.61 -42.66 16.95
C ILE A 901 26.50 -41.46 16.65
N ARG A 902 26.57 -41.03 15.40
CA ARG A 902 27.30 -39.80 15.01
C ARG A 902 26.31 -38.72 14.62
N PHE A 903 26.69 -37.46 14.72
CA PHE A 903 25.88 -36.37 14.21
C PHE A 903 26.74 -35.21 13.71
N THR A 904 26.24 -34.47 12.73
CA THR A 904 26.86 -33.25 12.19
C THR A 904 25.81 -32.16 12.01
N GLY A 905 26.21 -30.89 11.92
CA GLY A 905 25.33 -29.79 11.54
C GLY A 905 26.03 -28.44 11.58
N GLN A 906 25.28 -27.35 11.66
CA GLN A 906 25.83 -25.98 11.67
C GLN A 906 25.11 -25.09 12.69
N THR A 907 25.84 -24.19 13.36
CA THR A 907 25.28 -23.12 14.20
C THR A 907 24.72 -21.98 13.33
N THR A 908 23.98 -21.03 13.94
CA THR A 908 23.37 -19.88 13.24
C THR A 908 24.37 -18.95 12.54
N ASP A 909 25.65 -19.00 12.92
CA ASP A 909 26.76 -18.26 12.29
C ASP A 909 27.52 -19.07 11.22
N GLY A 910 27.02 -20.26 10.86
CA GLY A 910 27.60 -21.14 9.85
C GLY A 910 28.77 -22.02 10.34
N THR A 911 29.08 -22.04 11.63
CA THR A 911 30.15 -22.90 12.17
C THR A 911 29.73 -24.37 12.16
N ALA A 912 30.56 -25.24 11.58
CA ALA A 912 30.29 -26.69 11.54
C ALA A 912 30.40 -27.32 12.94
N VAL A 913 29.40 -28.15 13.27
CA VAL A 913 29.31 -28.94 14.50
C VAL A 913 29.38 -30.41 14.15
N GLU A 914 30.24 -31.17 14.84
CA GLU A 914 30.30 -32.63 14.72
C GLU A 914 30.36 -33.28 16.10
N GLY A 915 29.70 -34.41 16.28
CA GLY A 915 29.69 -35.12 17.55
C GLY A 915 29.36 -36.60 17.42
N SER A 916 29.52 -37.32 18.52
CA SER A 916 29.18 -38.74 18.59
C SER A 916 28.80 -39.16 20.00
N TYR A 917 27.90 -40.14 20.12
CA TYR A 917 27.44 -40.72 21.36
C TYR A 917 27.53 -42.25 21.31
N ILE A 918 28.03 -42.87 22.38
CA ILE A 918 28.12 -44.33 22.50
C ILE A 918 26.91 -44.82 23.30
N VAL A 919 26.13 -45.71 22.70
CA VAL A 919 24.90 -46.26 23.30
C VAL A 919 25.24 -47.23 24.43
N ASN A 920 24.85 -46.93 25.67
CA ASN A 920 24.90 -47.86 26.79
C ASN A 920 23.49 -48.32 27.16
N LEU A 921 23.24 -49.64 27.15
CA LEU A 921 21.95 -50.20 27.52
C LEU A 921 21.63 -49.87 28.99
N GLY A 922 20.55 -49.12 29.23
CA GLY A 922 20.13 -48.65 30.55
C GLY A 922 20.24 -47.15 30.78
N ASP A 923 21.00 -46.40 29.96
CA ASP A 923 21.00 -44.94 29.99
C ASP A 923 19.68 -44.38 29.43
N GLN A 924 19.26 -43.21 29.90
CA GLN A 924 18.10 -42.48 29.35
C GLN A 924 18.48 -41.76 28.04
N ILE A 925 17.49 -41.47 27.19
CA ILE A 925 17.72 -40.83 25.88
C ILE A 925 18.11 -39.36 26.03
N ASP A 926 17.70 -38.69 27.11
CA ASP A 926 18.16 -37.34 27.48
C ASP A 926 19.70 -37.21 27.58
N VAL A 927 20.41 -38.29 27.94
CA VAL A 927 21.88 -38.33 28.00
C VAL A 927 22.48 -38.16 26.59
N PHE A 928 21.82 -38.68 25.56
CA PHE A 928 22.21 -38.46 24.17
C PHE A 928 21.88 -37.02 23.73
N LEU A 929 20.69 -36.49 24.07
CA LEU A 929 20.31 -35.11 23.74
C LEU A 929 21.27 -34.09 24.37
N THR A 930 21.69 -34.32 25.61
CA THR A 930 22.67 -33.48 26.32
C THR A 930 24.02 -33.49 25.59
N ALA A 931 24.42 -34.63 25.00
CA ALA A 931 25.65 -34.71 24.20
C ALA A 931 25.52 -33.91 22.89
N VAL A 932 24.32 -33.82 22.31
CA VAL A 932 24.01 -32.96 21.16
C VAL A 932 24.06 -31.48 21.55
N GLU A 933 23.40 -31.07 22.64
CA GLU A 933 23.46 -29.69 23.17
C GLU A 933 24.90 -29.25 23.45
N THR A 934 25.69 -30.11 24.09
CA THR A 934 27.10 -29.84 24.41
C THR A 934 27.94 -29.58 23.15
N ALA A 935 27.62 -30.25 22.04
CA ALA A 935 28.32 -30.05 20.77
C ALA A 935 27.93 -28.72 20.08
N TYR A 936 26.71 -28.23 20.27
CA TYR A 936 26.22 -26.96 19.72
C TYR A 936 26.49 -25.73 20.63
N GLY A 937 26.73 -25.93 21.93
CA GLY A 937 27.06 -24.88 22.90
C GLY A 937 25.91 -24.48 23.85
N GLU A 938 26.20 -23.68 24.88
CA GLU A 938 25.31 -23.41 26.06
C GLU A 938 23.93 -22.77 25.74
N ASN A 939 23.66 -22.36 24.49
CA ASN A 939 22.43 -21.66 24.08
C ASN A 939 21.52 -22.48 23.15
N VAL A 940 21.78 -23.77 22.98
CA VAL A 940 20.97 -24.69 22.15
C VAL A 940 20.37 -25.76 23.04
N THR A 941 19.05 -25.93 22.94
CA THR A 941 18.30 -26.98 23.64
C THR A 941 17.91 -28.06 22.64
N ALA A 942 18.25 -29.32 22.92
CA ALA A 942 17.86 -30.50 22.15
C ALA A 942 16.77 -31.26 22.91
N SER A 943 15.65 -31.53 22.25
CA SER A 943 14.50 -32.21 22.86
C SER A 943 13.99 -33.34 21.97
N LEU A 944 13.19 -34.25 22.54
CA LEU A 944 12.38 -35.18 21.73
C LEU A 944 10.97 -34.66 21.50
N GLN A 945 10.61 -34.45 20.24
CA GLN A 945 9.24 -34.20 19.82
C GLN A 945 8.73 -35.38 19.02
N ASP A 946 7.70 -36.05 19.56
CA ASP A 946 7.06 -37.20 18.90
C ASP A 946 8.04 -38.33 18.50
N GLY A 947 9.05 -38.58 19.34
CA GLY A 947 10.06 -39.63 19.13
C GLY A 947 11.21 -39.25 18.18
N ARG A 948 11.37 -37.96 17.85
CA ARG A 948 12.41 -37.39 16.97
C ARG A 948 13.18 -36.25 17.67
N VAL A 949 14.43 -36.01 17.30
CA VAL A 949 15.27 -34.95 17.90
C VAL A 949 14.94 -33.60 17.27
N ALA A 950 14.70 -32.58 18.11
CA ALA A 950 14.47 -31.19 17.70
C ALA A 950 15.44 -30.25 18.42
N LEU A 951 16.07 -29.33 17.68
CA LEU A 951 16.95 -28.28 18.23
C LEU A 951 16.24 -26.93 18.28
N THR A 952 16.41 -26.19 19.37
CA THR A 952 15.91 -24.82 19.53
C THR A 952 17.02 -23.91 20.05
N GLY A 953 17.19 -22.74 19.43
CA GLY A 953 18.17 -21.71 19.81
C GLY A 953 17.52 -20.39 20.26
N GLY A 954 18.20 -19.63 21.13
CA GLY A 954 17.71 -18.38 21.72
C GLY A 954 17.58 -17.17 20.78
N SER A 955 16.69 -16.24 21.18
CA SER A 955 16.28 -14.96 20.54
C SER A 955 15.94 -15.02 19.05
N GLY A 956 14.82 -15.68 18.74
CA GLY A 956 14.23 -15.77 17.40
C GLY A 956 14.21 -17.21 16.96
N ASN A 957 13.01 -17.78 16.83
CA ASN A 957 12.71 -19.17 16.40
C ASN A 957 13.37 -19.54 15.05
N THR A 958 14.69 -19.65 15.02
CA THR A 958 15.47 -20.09 13.87
C THR A 958 15.73 -21.59 14.06
N PRO A 959 15.23 -22.47 13.17
CA PRO A 959 15.55 -23.89 13.26
C PRO A 959 17.04 -24.10 12.95
N LEU A 960 17.77 -24.75 13.86
CA LEU A 960 19.14 -25.22 13.64
C LEU A 960 19.12 -26.57 12.90
N GLY A 961 20.02 -26.75 11.93
CA GLY A 961 20.10 -27.98 11.15
C GLY A 961 21.03 -29.02 11.78
N ILE A 962 20.54 -30.23 12.00
CA ILE A 962 21.31 -31.39 12.48
C ILE A 962 21.04 -32.61 11.59
N THR A 963 22.09 -33.38 11.31
CA THR A 963 22.07 -34.69 10.68
C THR A 963 22.57 -35.72 11.67
N ILE A 964 21.75 -36.73 11.99
CA ILE A 964 22.13 -37.83 12.87
C ILE A 964 22.36 -39.09 12.02
N PHE A 965 23.54 -39.69 12.13
CA PHE A 965 23.94 -40.91 11.43
C PHE A 965 23.73 -42.12 12.34
N GLU A 966 22.93 -43.07 11.85
CA GLU A 966 22.62 -44.31 12.55
C GLU A 966 23.78 -45.31 12.56
N PRO A 967 23.81 -46.25 13.52
CA PRO A 967 24.57 -47.49 13.40
C PRO A 967 23.93 -48.42 12.35
N ASP A 968 24.72 -48.83 11.36
CA ASP A 968 24.26 -49.62 10.19
C ASP A 968 23.31 -50.79 10.53
N GLY A 969 22.12 -50.78 9.93
CA GLY A 969 21.18 -51.90 9.95
C GLY A 969 20.41 -52.12 11.26
N LYS A 970 20.31 -51.10 12.12
CA LYS A 970 19.64 -51.18 13.44
C LYS A 970 18.26 -50.50 13.53
N GLY A 971 17.88 -49.69 12.55
CA GLY A 971 16.52 -49.18 12.38
C GLY A 971 16.10 -48.12 13.42
N ILE A 972 16.99 -47.20 13.78
CA ILE A 972 16.75 -46.13 14.76
C ILE A 972 16.90 -44.80 14.05
N ASP A 973 15.80 -44.22 13.59
CA ASP A 973 15.85 -43.03 12.74
C ASP A 973 15.41 -41.78 13.50
N PHE A 974 16.31 -40.81 13.63
CA PHE A 974 16.05 -39.52 14.28
C PHE A 974 15.93 -38.33 13.31
N GLY A 975 16.17 -38.54 12.00
CA GLY A 975 15.91 -37.56 10.93
C GLY A 975 17.03 -36.57 10.58
N THR A 976 16.80 -35.77 9.52
CA THR A 976 17.62 -34.63 9.07
C THR A 976 16.76 -33.36 9.05
N ILE A 977 17.25 -32.24 9.57
CA ILE A 977 16.61 -30.92 9.47
C ILE A 977 17.51 -30.02 8.61
N GLY A 978 17.10 -29.68 7.39
CA GLY A 978 17.77 -28.68 6.54
C GLY A 978 17.02 -27.34 6.58
N GLY A 979 17.71 -26.23 6.81
CA GLY A 979 17.09 -24.89 6.86
C GLY A 979 16.71 -24.39 5.47
N GLY A 980 15.43 -24.04 5.26
CA GLY A 980 15.01 -23.20 4.13
C GLY A 980 15.34 -21.73 4.41
N VAL A 981 15.81 -21.00 3.40
CA VAL A 981 16.15 -19.58 3.53
C VAL A 981 14.88 -18.73 3.42
N THR A 982 14.71 -17.77 4.33
CA THR A 982 13.59 -16.81 4.35
C THR A 982 13.83 -15.69 3.32
N GLY A 983 12.78 -15.10 2.74
CA GLY A 983 12.80 -14.15 1.62
C GLY A 983 13.75 -12.94 1.69
N ARG A 984 13.98 -12.30 0.53
CA ARG A 984 14.90 -11.16 0.30
C ARG A 984 14.12 -9.92 -0.19
N TYR A 985 14.48 -8.73 0.28
CA TYR A 985 14.03 -7.43 -0.27
C TYR A 985 15.05 -6.87 -1.27
N SER A 986 14.64 -5.86 -2.04
CA SER A 986 15.49 -5.11 -2.97
C SER A 986 16.79 -4.63 -2.30
N MET A 987 17.87 -4.57 -3.08
CA MET A 987 19.22 -4.23 -2.62
C MET A 987 19.61 -2.82 -3.06
N SER A 988 20.19 -2.03 -2.15
CA SER A 988 20.59 -0.63 -2.42
C SER A 988 21.94 -0.55 -3.14
N ILE A 989 22.06 -1.21 -4.28
CA ILE A 989 23.26 -1.27 -5.10
C ILE A 989 22.84 -1.03 -6.55
N THR A 990 23.56 -0.16 -7.24
CA THR A 990 23.36 0.10 -8.67
C THR A 990 24.52 -0.44 -9.49
N ALA A 991 24.21 -1.19 -10.54
CA ALA A 991 25.14 -1.55 -11.61
C ALA A 991 25.15 -0.47 -12.71
N SER A 992 26.33 -0.17 -13.24
CA SER A 992 26.55 0.81 -14.29
C SER A 992 27.79 0.45 -15.14
N LYS A 993 28.05 1.22 -16.20
CA LYS A 993 29.29 1.14 -16.98
C LYS A 993 30.08 2.44 -16.92
N ASP A 994 31.41 2.35 -16.82
CA ASP A 994 32.28 3.54 -16.90
C ASP A 994 32.58 3.95 -18.35
N GLU A 995 33.30 5.07 -18.54
CA GLU A 995 33.71 5.56 -19.87
C GLU A 995 34.65 4.58 -20.61
N GLY A 996 35.28 3.65 -19.89
CA GLY A 996 36.16 2.62 -20.41
C GLY A 996 35.45 1.33 -20.83
N GLY A 997 34.15 1.19 -20.53
CA GLY A 997 33.38 -0.03 -20.80
C GLY A 997 33.61 -1.15 -19.76
N HIS A 998 33.92 -0.79 -18.51
CA HIS A 998 33.98 -1.71 -17.38
C HIS A 998 32.66 -1.71 -16.60
N LEU A 999 32.27 -2.86 -16.03
CA LEU A 999 31.15 -2.96 -15.09
C LEU A 999 31.52 -2.30 -13.76
N VAL A 1000 30.65 -1.42 -13.25
CA VAL A 1000 30.81 -0.75 -11.97
C VAL A 1000 29.58 -1.02 -11.11
N LEU A 1001 29.79 -1.57 -9.92
CA LEU A 1001 28.76 -1.72 -8.90
C LEU A 1001 29.02 -0.70 -7.79
N THR A 1002 28.02 0.09 -7.42
CA THR A 1002 28.14 1.11 -6.38
C THR A 1002 26.95 1.02 -5.44
N HIS A 1003 27.19 0.97 -4.14
CA HIS A 1003 26.11 1.05 -3.14
C HIS A 1003 25.48 2.44 -3.19
N ASP A 1004 24.15 2.57 -3.07
CA ASP A 1004 23.43 3.85 -3.20
C ASP A 1004 23.67 4.85 -2.06
N GLU A 1005 24.16 4.37 -0.94
CA GLU A 1005 24.43 5.16 0.25
C GLU A 1005 25.93 5.38 0.45
N TYR A 1006 26.26 6.49 1.14
CA TYR A 1006 27.62 6.81 1.53
C TYR A 1006 27.92 6.23 2.91
N GLY A 1007 29.19 5.92 3.17
CA GLY A 1007 29.65 5.56 4.51
C GLY A 1007 30.14 4.12 4.65
N SER A 1008 30.64 3.80 5.84
CA SER A 1008 31.20 2.46 6.11
C SER A 1008 30.15 1.39 6.37
N ALA A 1009 28.95 1.78 6.78
CA ALA A 1009 27.81 0.88 6.94
C ALA A 1009 27.24 0.40 5.59
N ALA A 1010 27.30 1.27 4.58
CA ALA A 1010 26.91 0.97 3.20
C ALA A 1010 27.95 0.01 2.58
N SER A 1011 27.74 -1.28 2.75
CA SER A 1011 28.69 -2.33 2.37
C SER A 1011 28.01 -3.46 1.60
N PHE A 1012 28.76 -4.02 0.68
CA PHE A 1012 28.39 -5.23 -0.04
C PHE A 1012 29.65 -6.01 -0.41
N SER A 1013 29.50 -7.28 -0.69
CA SER A 1013 30.54 -8.11 -1.29
C SER A 1013 30.06 -8.68 -2.61
N VAL A 1014 31.01 -9.08 -3.44
CA VAL A 1014 30.75 -9.72 -4.72
C VAL A 1014 31.59 -10.98 -4.83
N SER A 1015 31.04 -12.00 -5.48
CA SER A 1015 31.77 -13.17 -5.95
C SER A 1015 31.31 -13.52 -7.35
N GLN A 1016 32.21 -14.11 -8.13
CA GLN A 1016 31.95 -14.51 -9.51
C GLN A 1016 32.40 -15.96 -9.70
N SER A 1017 31.59 -16.75 -10.42
CA SER A 1017 31.95 -18.14 -10.75
C SER A 1017 32.98 -18.24 -11.89
N GLY A 1018 33.05 -17.22 -12.74
CA GLY A 1018 34.02 -17.03 -13.82
C GLY A 1018 35.05 -15.92 -13.53
N ALA A 1019 35.88 -15.59 -14.51
CA ALA A 1019 36.86 -14.51 -14.42
C ALA A 1019 36.56 -13.33 -15.37
N ASP A 1020 35.47 -13.39 -16.14
CA ASP A 1020 35.28 -12.54 -17.32
C ASP A 1020 34.77 -11.14 -16.96
N LEU A 1021 34.03 -10.98 -15.84
CA LEU A 1021 33.70 -9.66 -15.28
C LEU A 1021 34.90 -8.98 -14.60
N ALA A 1022 35.90 -9.76 -14.20
CA ALA A 1022 37.08 -9.36 -13.43
C ALA A 1022 36.81 -8.35 -12.30
N LEU A 1023 35.75 -8.58 -11.51
CA LEU A 1023 35.45 -7.79 -10.33
C LEU A 1023 36.42 -8.15 -9.20
N GLY A 1024 37.11 -7.14 -8.69
CA GLY A 1024 38.00 -7.28 -7.54
C GLY A 1024 37.27 -7.23 -6.20
N ALA A 1025 38.03 -7.01 -5.13
CA ALA A 1025 37.45 -6.74 -3.83
C ALA A 1025 36.69 -5.39 -3.84
N VAL A 1026 35.51 -5.36 -3.21
CA VAL A 1026 34.74 -4.12 -3.04
C VAL A 1026 35.54 -3.15 -2.18
N THR A 1027 35.75 -1.94 -2.71
CA THR A 1027 36.30 -0.83 -1.93
C THR A 1027 35.22 -0.35 -0.98
N ALA A 1028 35.47 -0.47 0.33
CA ALA A 1028 34.51 -0.03 1.34
C ALA A 1028 34.23 1.48 1.25
N GLY A 1029 32.98 1.87 1.46
CA GLY A 1029 32.63 3.27 1.70
C GLY A 1029 33.26 3.76 3.01
N LEU A 1030 33.50 5.05 3.09
CA LEU A 1030 34.04 5.69 4.29
C LEU A 1030 33.10 6.79 4.74
N ASP A 1031 32.88 6.89 6.05
CA ASP A 1031 32.11 8.01 6.61
C ASP A 1031 32.92 9.30 6.56
N VAL A 1032 32.19 10.42 6.46
CA VAL A 1032 32.73 11.75 6.71
C VAL A 1032 33.44 11.76 8.07
N ALA A 1033 34.57 12.45 8.18
CA ALA A 1033 35.22 12.66 9.47
C ALA A 1033 35.60 14.14 9.61
N GLY A 1034 35.46 14.67 10.81
CA GLY A 1034 35.70 16.08 11.07
C GLY A 1034 35.49 16.47 12.53
N THR A 1035 35.60 17.76 12.78
CA THR A 1035 35.36 18.39 14.09
C THR A 1035 34.45 19.59 13.92
N ILE A 1036 33.59 19.84 14.90
CA ILE A 1036 32.75 21.04 14.95
C ILE A 1036 33.27 21.90 16.11
N ASN A 1037 33.74 23.12 15.79
CA ASN A 1037 34.40 24.04 16.71
C ASN A 1037 35.63 23.46 17.42
N GLY A 1038 36.36 22.55 16.75
CA GLY A 1038 37.49 21.83 17.33
C GLY A 1038 37.09 20.69 18.28
N GLU A 1039 35.80 20.53 18.58
CA GLU A 1039 35.28 19.40 19.34
C GLU A 1039 35.02 18.19 18.43
N ALA A 1040 35.12 16.98 19.00
CA ALA A 1040 34.94 15.74 18.25
C ALA A 1040 33.52 15.60 17.70
N ALA A 1041 33.42 15.16 16.44
CA ALA A 1041 32.15 14.81 15.82
C ALA A 1041 32.22 13.39 15.23
N ALA A 1042 31.13 12.66 15.35
CA ALA A 1042 30.95 11.33 14.80
C ALA A 1042 30.36 11.43 13.39
N GLY A 1043 31.01 10.80 12.42
CA GLY A 1043 30.48 10.71 11.06
C GLY A 1043 29.72 9.42 10.82
N SER A 1044 28.68 9.51 10.00
CA SER A 1044 27.95 8.37 9.45
C SER A 1044 27.47 8.76 8.05
N GLY A 1045 27.99 8.10 7.02
CA GLY A 1045 27.83 8.53 5.63
C GLY A 1045 28.27 9.98 5.43
N GLN A 1046 27.37 10.81 4.91
CA GLN A 1046 27.58 12.26 4.76
C GLN A 1046 27.18 13.08 5.99
N ILE A 1047 26.68 12.44 7.05
CA ILE A 1047 26.19 13.12 8.24
C ILE A 1047 27.31 13.23 9.28
N LEU A 1048 27.55 14.44 9.78
CA LEU A 1048 28.48 14.74 10.85
C LEU A 1048 27.70 15.19 12.10
N ARG A 1049 27.81 14.42 13.19
CA ARG A 1049 27.09 14.63 14.45
C ARG A 1049 28.04 15.06 15.55
N GLY A 1050 27.82 16.22 16.16
CA GLY A 1050 28.56 16.64 17.35
C GLY A 1050 28.32 15.67 18.50
N SER A 1051 29.41 15.22 19.13
CA SER A 1051 29.39 14.17 20.15
C SER A 1051 29.75 14.72 21.53
N ALA A 1052 29.24 14.11 22.59
CA ALA A 1052 29.73 14.35 23.95
C ALA A 1052 31.23 13.97 24.05
N PRO A 1053 32.01 14.64 24.92
CA PRO A 1053 33.41 14.28 25.12
C PRO A 1053 33.51 12.89 25.74
N ALA A 1054 34.45 12.07 25.26
CA ALA A 1054 34.72 10.73 25.79
C ALA A 1054 35.05 10.70 27.31
N SER A 1055 35.42 11.84 27.89
CA SER A 1055 35.75 11.99 29.31
C SER A 1055 34.56 12.36 30.22
N GLY A 1056 33.35 12.49 29.68
CA GLY A 1056 32.18 12.99 30.40
C GLY A 1056 32.30 14.50 30.67
N GLY A 1057 31.49 15.30 30.00
CA GLY A 1057 31.46 16.76 30.12
C GLY A 1057 30.41 17.37 29.19
N THR A 1058 30.04 18.63 29.41
CA THR A 1058 29.09 19.33 28.53
C THR A 1058 29.83 19.91 27.33
N THR A 1059 29.41 19.58 26.11
CA THR A 1059 29.88 20.29 24.90
C THR A 1059 28.83 21.26 24.41
N SER A 1060 29.23 22.22 23.59
CA SER A 1060 28.28 23.12 22.93
C SER A 1060 27.69 22.53 21.64
N VAL A 1061 28.22 21.40 21.16
CA VAL A 1061 27.91 20.81 19.85
C VAL A 1061 27.14 19.49 19.94
N GLU A 1062 26.91 18.96 21.14
CA GLU A 1062 26.18 17.70 21.32
C GLU A 1062 24.78 17.76 20.71
N GLY A 1063 24.47 16.76 19.89
CA GLY A 1063 23.20 16.68 19.16
C GLY A 1063 23.13 17.54 17.89
N LEU A 1064 24.13 18.39 17.61
CA LEU A 1064 24.19 19.14 16.35
C LEU A 1064 24.49 18.20 15.19
N VAL A 1065 23.61 18.19 14.19
CA VAL A 1065 23.72 17.34 13.00
C VAL A 1065 23.88 18.22 11.76
N LEU A 1066 24.98 18.00 11.06
CA LEU A 1066 25.30 18.65 9.79
C LEU A 1066 25.41 17.59 8.69
N LYS A 1067 25.05 17.94 7.46
CA LYS A 1067 25.35 17.14 6.27
C LYS A 1067 26.45 17.83 5.48
N TYR A 1068 27.43 17.05 5.04
CA TYR A 1068 28.51 17.52 4.19
C TYR A 1068 28.52 16.76 2.87
N THR A 1069 28.31 17.47 1.77
CA THR A 1069 28.23 16.91 0.41
C THR A 1069 29.50 17.14 -0.42
N GLY A 1070 30.41 17.99 0.07
CA GLY A 1070 31.66 18.31 -0.62
C GLY A 1070 32.69 17.19 -0.61
N THR A 1071 33.74 17.36 -1.41
CA THR A 1071 34.87 16.42 -1.51
C THR A 1071 36.17 16.96 -0.92
N ALA A 1072 36.21 18.26 -0.61
CA ALA A 1072 37.37 18.93 -0.05
C ALA A 1072 37.59 18.55 1.43
N THR A 1073 38.82 18.75 1.91
CA THR A 1073 39.19 18.60 3.33
C THR A 1073 39.81 19.91 3.83
N GLY A 1074 39.76 20.12 5.15
CA GLY A 1074 40.12 21.37 5.84
C GLY A 1074 38.90 22.11 6.39
N GLU A 1075 39.06 23.38 6.72
CA GLU A 1075 37.98 24.25 7.21
C GLU A 1075 36.94 24.48 6.10
N GLN A 1076 35.72 23.97 6.30
CA GLN A 1076 34.57 24.07 5.39
C GLN A 1076 33.55 25.07 5.97
N GLY A 1077 34.02 26.31 6.19
CA GLY A 1077 33.20 27.41 6.68
C GLY A 1077 32.74 27.30 8.14
N LYS A 1078 31.73 28.12 8.46
CA LYS A 1078 31.17 28.27 9.81
C LYS A 1078 29.67 28.05 9.81
N ILE A 1079 29.17 27.49 10.89
CA ILE A 1079 27.74 27.36 11.20
C ILE A 1079 27.40 28.28 12.38
N THR A 1080 26.44 29.18 12.20
CA THR A 1080 25.85 29.97 13.31
C THR A 1080 24.51 29.34 13.71
N ILE A 1081 24.45 28.83 14.93
CA ILE A 1081 23.23 28.30 15.57
C ILE A 1081 22.53 29.40 16.36
N THR A 1082 21.29 29.67 16.00
CA THR A 1082 20.36 30.58 16.70
C THR A 1082 19.34 29.73 17.44
N LEU A 1083 19.15 29.96 18.74
CA LEU A 1083 18.06 29.37 19.51
C LEU A 1083 17.06 30.48 19.85
N GLY A 1084 15.92 30.49 19.16
CA GLY A 1084 14.84 31.43 19.41
C GLY A 1084 14.13 31.19 20.74
N ALA A 1085 13.31 32.16 21.16
CA ALA A 1085 12.57 32.13 22.41
C ALA A 1085 11.59 30.95 22.50
N GLY A 1086 10.96 30.54 21.40
CA GLY A 1086 10.07 29.37 21.37
C GLY A 1086 10.83 28.09 21.74
N GLU A 1087 11.98 27.87 21.12
CA GLU A 1087 12.88 26.77 21.47
C GLU A 1087 13.39 26.86 22.92
N LEU A 1088 13.80 28.05 23.37
CA LEU A 1088 14.29 28.25 24.74
C LEU A 1088 13.20 27.98 25.78
N PHE A 1089 11.96 28.40 25.51
CA PHE A 1089 10.82 28.09 26.35
C PHE A 1089 10.51 26.60 26.34
N LYS A 1090 10.51 25.96 25.17
CA LYS A 1090 10.31 24.52 25.05
C LYS A 1090 11.30 23.74 25.93
N ARG A 1091 12.61 24.00 25.79
CA ARG A 1091 13.65 23.31 26.58
C ARG A 1091 13.48 23.50 28.08
N ILE A 1092 13.27 24.74 28.53
CA ILE A 1092 13.15 24.98 29.96
C ILE A 1092 11.89 24.31 30.52
N LEU A 1093 10.78 24.32 29.76
CA LEU A 1093 9.54 23.67 30.17
C LEU A 1093 9.65 22.14 30.13
N ASP A 1094 10.42 21.58 29.19
CA ASP A 1094 10.77 20.17 29.15
C ASP A 1094 11.45 19.76 30.46
N ASP A 1095 12.46 20.50 30.92
CA ASP A 1095 13.13 20.25 32.21
C ASP A 1095 12.17 20.36 33.41
N MET A 1096 11.25 21.33 33.40
CA MET A 1096 10.32 21.53 34.53
C MET A 1096 9.23 20.45 34.60
N THR A 1097 8.76 19.95 33.46
CA THR A 1097 7.58 19.07 33.33
C THR A 1097 7.91 17.61 33.01
N ASN A 1098 9.20 17.27 32.94
CA ASN A 1098 9.64 15.90 32.70
C ASN A 1098 9.04 14.93 33.74
N THR A 1099 8.45 13.83 33.27
CA THR A 1099 7.76 12.84 34.12
C THR A 1099 8.70 11.88 34.85
N ILE A 1100 10.01 11.94 34.59
CA ILE A 1100 11.01 11.06 35.21
C ILE A 1100 11.82 11.85 36.23
N ASP A 1101 12.34 13.01 35.84
CA ASP A 1101 13.28 13.79 36.65
C ASP A 1101 12.85 15.26 36.88
N GLY A 1102 11.64 15.64 36.43
CA GLY A 1102 11.16 17.01 36.52
C GLY A 1102 10.90 17.42 37.96
N PHE A 1103 11.40 18.60 38.36
CA PHE A 1103 11.30 19.04 39.75
C PHE A 1103 9.84 19.25 40.20
N LEU A 1104 8.92 19.60 39.28
CA LEU A 1104 7.50 19.82 39.60
C LEU A 1104 6.79 18.48 39.84
N ASP A 1105 7.10 17.47 39.03
CA ASP A 1105 6.55 16.12 39.19
C ASP A 1105 7.01 15.51 40.52
N TYR A 1106 8.31 15.64 40.85
CA TYR A 1106 8.84 15.28 42.16
C TYR A 1106 8.11 15.98 43.32
N ARG A 1107 7.74 17.25 43.14
CA ARG A 1107 6.99 18.01 44.16
C ARG A 1107 5.56 17.51 44.32
N ILE A 1108 4.89 17.18 43.21
CA ILE A 1108 3.55 16.59 43.18
C ILE A 1108 3.55 15.21 43.86
N GLU A 1109 4.53 14.36 43.55
CA GLU A 1109 4.68 13.04 44.18
C GLU A 1109 4.95 13.18 45.68
N SER A 1110 5.86 14.08 46.08
CA SER A 1110 6.15 14.36 47.49
C SER A 1110 4.91 14.81 48.27
N MET A 1111 4.08 15.68 47.70
CA MET A 1111 2.81 16.11 48.33
C MET A 1111 1.80 14.96 48.40
N THR A 1112 1.70 14.15 47.34
CA THR A 1112 0.82 12.98 47.31
C THR A 1112 1.18 11.99 48.42
N GLN A 1113 2.47 11.73 48.62
CA GLN A 1113 2.93 10.88 49.73
C GLN A 1113 2.59 11.49 51.10
N GLN A 1114 2.76 12.80 51.30
CA GLN A 1114 2.38 13.46 52.55
C GLN A 1114 0.88 13.36 52.84
N ILE A 1115 0.02 13.47 51.82
CA ILE A 1115 -1.42 13.27 51.94
C ILE A 1115 -1.74 11.82 52.33
N SER A 1116 -1.04 10.84 51.74
CA SER A 1116 -1.17 9.42 52.10
C SER A 1116 -0.80 9.18 53.56
N ASP A 1117 0.35 9.67 54.01
CA ASP A 1117 0.83 9.52 55.39
C ASP A 1117 -0.14 10.16 56.40
N LEU A 1118 -0.68 11.35 56.08
CA LEU A 1118 -1.70 12.01 56.91
C LEU A 1118 -3.00 11.20 56.96
N THR A 1119 -3.40 10.58 55.85
CA THR A 1119 -4.59 9.71 55.76
C THR A 1119 -4.44 8.48 56.65
N ASP A 1120 -3.31 7.79 56.59
CA ASP A 1120 -3.02 6.64 57.45
C ASP A 1120 -2.99 7.02 58.93
N ARG A 1121 -2.45 8.20 59.23
CA ARG A 1121 -2.42 8.74 60.59
C ARG A 1121 -3.82 9.05 61.12
N ILE A 1122 -4.69 9.63 60.30
CA ILE A 1122 -6.10 9.88 60.65
C ILE A 1122 -6.80 8.55 60.95
N ALA A 1123 -6.68 7.56 60.05
CA ALA A 1123 -7.27 6.24 60.23
C ALA A 1123 -6.81 5.58 61.55
N SER A 1124 -5.51 5.63 61.86
CA SER A 1124 -4.98 5.12 63.12
C SER A 1124 -5.52 5.86 64.35
N MET A 1125 -5.69 7.19 64.26
CA MET A 1125 -6.23 8.00 65.35
C MET A 1125 -7.72 7.74 65.58
N GLU A 1126 -8.52 7.59 64.52
CA GLU A 1126 -9.94 7.20 64.57
C GLU A 1126 -10.11 5.81 65.19
N ASP A 1127 -9.29 4.84 64.80
CA ASP A 1127 -9.28 3.48 65.35
C ASP A 1127 -9.04 3.48 66.86
N ARG A 1128 -8.08 4.28 67.32
CA ARG A 1128 -7.76 4.45 68.74
C ARG A 1128 -8.91 5.13 69.49
N LEU A 1129 -9.53 6.15 68.89
CA LEU A 1129 -10.67 6.85 69.46
C LEU A 1129 -11.88 5.92 69.61
N ASN A 1130 -12.18 5.10 68.59
CA ASN A 1130 -13.26 4.12 68.61
C ASN A 1130 -13.07 3.07 69.71
N ARG A 1131 -11.86 2.48 69.82
CA ARG A 1131 -11.56 1.55 70.93
C ARG A 1131 -11.70 2.21 72.30
N LYS A 1132 -11.33 3.48 72.44
CA LYS A 1132 -11.49 4.23 73.69
C LYS A 1132 -12.97 4.48 73.99
N MET A 1133 -13.77 4.83 72.98
CA MET A 1133 -15.21 5.01 73.08
C MET A 1133 -15.92 3.71 73.48
N ASP A 1134 -15.60 2.57 72.86
CA ASP A 1134 -16.16 1.25 73.19
C ASP A 1134 -15.85 0.84 74.63
N ASN A 1135 -14.61 1.06 75.08
CA ASN A 1135 -14.21 0.80 76.46
C ASN A 1135 -14.98 1.69 77.45
N MET A 1136 -15.17 2.97 77.14
CA MET A 1136 -15.96 3.88 77.97
C MET A 1136 -17.43 3.44 78.02
N LEU A 1137 -18.02 3.12 76.86
CA LEU A 1137 -19.39 2.62 76.73
C LEU A 1137 -19.61 1.36 77.57
N ASN A 1138 -18.73 0.36 77.43
CA ASN A 1138 -18.79 -0.88 78.20
C ASN A 1138 -18.69 -0.64 79.72
N ARG A 1139 -17.87 0.32 80.15
CA ARG A 1139 -17.77 0.70 81.57
C ARG A 1139 -19.06 1.36 82.07
N PHE A 1140 -19.67 2.25 81.29
CA PHE A 1140 -20.94 2.88 81.66
C PHE A 1140 -22.10 1.88 81.70
N ILE A 1141 -22.17 0.95 80.74
CA ILE A 1141 -23.15 -0.14 80.75
C ILE A 1141 -22.96 -1.03 81.99
N ALA A 1142 -21.73 -1.40 82.32
CA ALA A 1142 -21.44 -2.20 83.52
C ALA A 1142 -21.82 -1.46 84.82
N MET A 1143 -21.61 -0.15 84.88
CA MET A 1143 -22.03 0.69 86.01
C MET A 1143 -23.56 0.80 86.12
N GLU A 1144 -24.29 1.01 85.02
CA GLU A 1144 -25.76 0.98 84.98
C GLU A 1144 -26.31 -0.38 85.46
N LEU A 1145 -25.70 -1.48 85.01
CA LEU A 1145 -26.10 -2.83 85.45
C LEU A 1145 -25.83 -3.04 86.95
N ALA A 1146 -24.74 -2.48 87.47
CA ALA A 1146 -24.42 -2.51 88.90
C ALA A 1146 -25.39 -1.65 89.73
N ILE A 1147 -25.73 -0.44 89.27
CA ILE A 1147 -26.69 0.45 89.92
C ILE A 1147 -28.09 -0.16 89.90
N SER A 1148 -28.51 -0.73 88.78
CA SER A 1148 -29.77 -1.47 88.67
C SER A 1148 -29.84 -2.64 89.65
N LYS A 1149 -28.75 -3.42 89.80
CA LYS A 1149 -28.65 -4.46 90.83
C LYS A 1149 -28.73 -3.89 92.25
N ILE A 1150 -28.07 -2.76 92.52
CA ILE A 1150 -28.10 -2.09 93.83
C ILE A 1150 -29.50 -1.57 94.14
N GLN A 1151 -30.21 -0.98 93.17
CA GLN A 1151 -31.59 -0.53 93.32
C GLN A 1151 -32.54 -1.71 93.54
N ALA A 1152 -32.42 -2.79 92.76
CA ALA A 1152 -33.19 -4.00 93.00
C ALA A 1152 -32.92 -4.61 94.39
N THR A 1153 -31.66 -4.55 94.86
CA THR A 1153 -31.28 -4.99 96.21
C THR A 1153 -31.84 -4.06 97.27
N SER A 1154 -31.84 -2.75 97.03
CA SER A 1154 -32.43 -1.73 97.91
C SER A 1154 -33.94 -1.88 98.00
N ASP A 1155 -34.63 -2.11 96.88
CA ASP A 1155 -36.07 -2.36 96.83
C ASP A 1155 -36.42 -3.68 97.53
N TRP A 1156 -35.61 -4.72 97.33
CA TRP A 1156 -35.74 -5.97 98.07
C TRP A 1156 -35.52 -5.77 99.58
N LEU A 1157 -34.48 -5.05 99.98
CA LEU A 1157 -34.19 -4.70 101.37
C LEU A 1157 -35.32 -3.85 101.97
N SER A 1158 -35.84 -2.88 101.23
CA SER A 1158 -36.96 -2.05 101.66
C SER A 1158 -38.25 -2.88 101.78
N GLY A 1159 -38.47 -3.86 100.89
CA GLY A 1159 -39.54 -4.85 100.98
C GLY A 1159 -39.40 -5.76 102.20
N GLN A 1160 -38.18 -6.23 102.49
CA GLN A 1160 -37.85 -7.01 103.69
C GLN A 1160 -38.00 -6.16 104.98
N LEU A 1161 -37.57 -4.90 104.97
CA LEU A 1161 -37.75 -3.96 106.09
C LEU A 1161 -39.24 -3.65 106.31
N SER A 1162 -40.00 -3.50 105.23
CA SER A 1162 -41.45 -3.32 105.28
C SER A 1162 -42.13 -4.56 105.88
N ALA A 1163 -41.73 -5.75 105.45
CA ALA A 1163 -42.20 -7.02 105.97
C ALA A 1163 -41.80 -7.24 107.44
N ALA A 1164 -40.57 -6.89 107.82
CA ALA A 1164 -40.08 -6.94 109.20
C ALA A 1164 -40.79 -5.90 110.09
N SER A 1165 -41.09 -4.70 109.59
CA SER A 1165 -41.88 -3.69 110.31
C SER A 1165 -43.33 -4.12 110.51
N ASN A 1166 -43.90 -4.85 109.54
CA ASN A 1166 -45.23 -5.43 109.65
C ASN A 1166 -45.27 -6.70 110.51
N ALA A 1167 -44.15 -7.42 110.68
CA ALA A 1167 -44.00 -8.51 111.64
C ALA A 1167 -43.69 -8.03 113.08
N TRP A 1168 -43.34 -6.74 113.25
CA TRP A 1168 -43.19 -6.06 114.54
C TRP A 1168 -44.44 -5.29 114.99
N LYS A 1169 -45.51 -5.26 114.18
CA LYS A 1169 -46.86 -4.88 114.58
C LYS A 1169 -47.70 -6.12 114.82
#